data_AF-A0A258I098-F1
#
_entry.id   AF-A0A258I098-F1
#
_cell.length_a   1.000
_cell.length_b   1.000
_cell.length_c   1.000
_cell.angle_alpha   90.00
_cell.angle_beta   90.00
_cell.angle_gamma   90.00
#
_symmetry.space_group_name_H-M   'P 1'
#
loop_
_entity.id
_entity.type
_entity.pdbx_description
1 polymer ?
#
loop_
_entity_poly.entity_id
_entity_poly.type
_entity_poly.pdbx_seq_one_letter_code
_entity_poly.pdbx_strand_id
1 'polypeptide(L)'
;MAVVTGTNSSETLNGTPQDDTISGLDGADTILGDLGADTIDGGNGNDTLTGAGGSDAFLFSARNFGQDIITDFVIGTDWINLAAIGVSSFAALQPFITQAGSDTVITLGFNGASESIRLQGVTASQLTAGNFVFFTNPVPIVGSRTIVAGSDGGDVLFGSTIGDVFIGLAGTDRVNGDGGTSDELSYQFRTTGTGLTAATGNRTFTVTASSVTDSAGQFSTTFSNIESVTFDTDTSNPTGFATGETTINTSAFTGANGVFVNHGNSTNRLTFTGSAASDRVVVGQGSHVLDGGASAGFDTAMLFLDGTADVTITQAGSVIRSTVGGSVSDVTNFESVLFSLRFNSGASINASTVTASLGFGVAYSANSFSVTGGSGNDRFENHYEDIVTTVGTTTMTGGAGADTYSYAYLGTNLDKDIITDFSIEDRIDFFFVETGPVSFIGSGAFTNVANQIRYLKSGSTTLLQADSNGDGVADATLTISNGAFDLRETSAGSAVLQIIPEITGSNVADTLTGTAIADRIFASGGDDRIIGSTGPDVIDGGTGSDRLEYQFLANGTGLSGVTGSRTFTITASGVTDSAGQINTGFQNIERVSFDTNAFNFGASSGQAVFTGFSTGTTTFNASAFTGASGVNVNNAPYSNNVVFTGSSAADSIAVGPGAHVLDGGAGSDSAQVILSGTTNSTLTQTGTTIRATTGSNITDISNFEQVSVSLQFSGGASINATGVTSALTFSVGYGTSNHSVTGGNGNDRFENHFGGGSTTIGTTTMTGGAGADTYSYTGFGTNFDKDVIADFATEDRIDLSLIGLFNPSAPVRFIGTATFSNIVNQVRYAKSGSTTLLQVDGNGDGVADATLTIANGAFDIRETALGSAVLQIVPEIVGTDSANFLNGTAGDDVIRALGGDDSIIDRGGNDFIDGGAGNDRVTYDYSAATGPVTANFALFTPSSVPTSYNDGLGGTDLLVNVENVRLRGSSGNDSLTGSATIGTLIFGGSGADTLTGGSGDDFIYGDFSFTYVDGPDVINAGEGDDGVAGDLGSGPIKSLALAAMA
;
A
#
# COMPACT_ATOMS: atom_id res chain seq x y z
N MET A 1 -23.43 31.25 14.83
CA MET A 1 -22.59 30.53 15.79
C MET A 1 -21.32 31.33 15.99
N ALA A 2 -21.13 31.90 17.17
CA ALA A 2 -19.87 32.53 17.53
C ALA A 2 -19.08 31.58 18.45
N VAL A 3 -17.78 31.85 18.59
CA VAL A 3 -16.92 31.16 19.55
C VAL A 3 -16.43 32.20 20.51
N VAL A 4 -16.69 31.98 21.81
CA VAL A 4 -16.30 32.89 22.89
C VAL A 4 -15.35 32.15 23.80
N THR A 5 -14.11 32.60 23.86
CA THR A 5 -13.09 31.97 24.71
C THR A 5 -12.56 33.00 25.70
N GLY A 6 -12.54 32.62 26.98
CA GLY A 6 -11.89 33.38 28.04
C GLY A 6 -10.39 33.14 28.09
N THR A 7 -9.85 33.26 29.29
CA THR A 7 -8.47 33.04 29.67
C THR A 7 -8.43 32.37 31.05
N ASN A 8 -7.25 31.99 31.53
CA ASN A 8 -7.11 31.35 32.86
C ASN A 8 -7.32 32.32 34.05
N SER A 9 -8.02 33.44 33.84
CA SER A 9 -8.32 34.44 34.85
C SER A 9 -9.83 34.55 34.96
N SER A 10 -10.36 34.72 36.18
CA SER A 10 -11.79 34.91 36.39
C SER A 10 -12.39 36.00 35.51
N GLU A 11 -13.30 35.62 34.62
CA GLU A 11 -13.91 36.50 33.62
C GLU A 11 -15.43 36.47 33.62
N THR A 12 -15.99 37.49 32.95
CA THR A 12 -17.39 37.50 32.54
C THR A 12 -17.44 37.37 31.03
N LEU A 13 -17.84 36.19 30.57
CA LEU A 13 -17.98 35.86 29.17
C LEU A 13 -19.46 35.88 28.82
N ASN A 14 -19.82 36.65 27.80
CA ASN A 14 -21.17 36.70 27.27
C ASN A 14 -21.17 36.19 25.85
N GLY A 15 -22.08 35.26 25.57
CA GLY A 15 -22.42 34.85 24.22
C GLY A 15 -23.17 35.92 23.43
N THR A 16 -23.60 35.51 22.26
CA THR A 16 -24.45 36.22 21.32
C THR A 16 -25.83 35.56 21.32
N PRO A 17 -26.87 36.18 20.71
CA PRO A 17 -28.17 35.53 20.58
C PRO A 17 -28.24 34.33 19.60
N GLN A 18 -27.11 33.70 19.28
CA GLN A 18 -26.96 32.51 18.43
C GLN A 18 -26.13 31.47 19.19
N ASP A 19 -26.28 30.19 18.85
CA ASP A 19 -25.49 29.09 19.45
C ASP A 19 -24.00 29.42 19.57
N ASP A 20 -23.45 29.22 20.76
CA ASP A 20 -22.07 29.51 21.05
C ASP A 20 -21.34 28.33 21.70
N THR A 21 -20.02 28.34 21.60
CA THR A 21 -19.16 27.48 22.42
C THR A 21 -18.38 28.37 23.36
N ILE A 22 -18.54 28.14 24.66
CA ILE A 22 -17.97 28.98 25.70
C ILE A 22 -17.13 28.15 26.67
N SER A 23 -15.89 28.56 26.84
CA SER A 23 -14.95 27.91 27.75
C SER A 23 -14.32 28.96 28.67
N GLY A 24 -14.43 28.71 29.99
CA GLY A 24 -13.79 29.49 31.04
C GLY A 24 -12.32 29.17 31.18
N LEU A 25 -11.98 27.88 31.09
CA LEU A 25 -10.66 27.29 31.39
C LEU A 25 -10.42 27.20 32.89
N ASP A 26 -9.21 27.52 33.38
CA ASP A 26 -8.97 27.57 34.81
C ASP A 26 -9.47 28.90 35.36
N GLY A 27 -10.05 28.90 36.55
CA GLY A 27 -10.48 30.14 37.16
C GLY A 27 -11.63 29.90 38.09
N ALA A 28 -12.33 30.99 38.38
CA ALA A 28 -13.70 30.90 38.87
C ALA A 28 -14.48 31.81 37.94
N ASP A 29 -15.00 31.25 36.86
CA ASP A 29 -15.57 32.01 35.76
C ASP A 29 -17.06 32.20 35.93
N THR A 30 -17.55 33.32 35.39
CA THR A 30 -18.99 33.57 35.23
C THR A 30 -19.31 33.58 33.75
N ILE A 31 -19.93 32.49 33.30
CA ILE A 31 -20.21 32.26 31.89
C ILE A 31 -21.71 32.40 31.65
N LEU A 32 -22.07 33.24 30.66
CA LEU A 32 -23.44 33.45 30.20
C LEU A 32 -23.56 33.12 28.71
N GLY A 33 -24.35 32.09 28.39
CA GLY A 33 -24.66 31.65 27.03
C GLY A 33 -25.43 32.65 26.17
N ASP A 34 -26.40 33.35 26.78
CA ASP A 34 -27.42 34.17 26.10
C ASP A 34 -28.48 33.32 25.36
N LEU A 35 -28.86 33.62 24.12
CA LEU A 35 -29.81 32.78 23.36
C LEU A 35 -29.04 31.88 22.40
N GLY A 36 -29.48 30.65 22.20
CA GLY A 36 -28.77 29.67 21.36
C GLY A 36 -28.47 28.42 22.16
N ALA A 37 -28.14 27.31 21.51
CA ALA A 37 -27.71 26.08 22.18
C ALA A 37 -26.21 26.12 22.47
N ASP A 38 -25.86 26.24 23.76
CA ASP A 38 -24.51 26.56 24.18
C ASP A 38 -23.80 25.36 24.81
N THR A 39 -22.51 25.19 24.49
CA THR A 39 -21.65 24.23 25.19
C THR A 39 -20.79 24.98 26.20
N ILE A 40 -20.91 24.61 27.47
CA ILE A 40 -20.29 25.32 28.59
C ILE A 40 -19.41 24.37 29.39
N ASP A 41 -18.11 24.61 29.34
CA ASP A 41 -17.13 23.97 30.21
C ASP A 41 -16.55 25.00 31.18
N GLY A 42 -16.79 24.76 32.48
CA GLY A 42 -16.24 25.57 33.57
C GLY A 42 -14.77 25.31 33.80
N GLY A 43 -14.29 24.10 33.50
CA GLY A 43 -12.92 23.68 33.76
C GLY A 43 -12.64 23.33 35.23
N ASN A 44 -11.38 23.41 35.63
CA ASN A 44 -11.00 23.22 37.03
C ASN A 44 -11.25 24.51 37.79
N GLY A 45 -11.92 24.40 38.92
CA GLY A 45 -12.29 25.57 39.69
C GLY A 45 -13.46 25.25 40.56
N ASN A 46 -14.14 26.27 41.04
CA ASN A 46 -15.54 26.11 41.39
C ASN A 46 -16.28 27.13 40.54
N ASP A 47 -16.83 26.69 39.42
CA ASP A 47 -17.32 27.57 38.37
C ASP A 47 -18.83 27.81 38.47
N THR A 48 -19.26 28.96 37.94
CA THR A 48 -20.68 29.34 37.90
C THR A 48 -21.15 29.44 36.46
N LEU A 49 -21.96 28.46 36.06
CA LEU A 49 -22.31 28.22 34.66
C LEU A 49 -23.79 28.55 34.44
N THR A 50 -24.08 29.43 33.47
CA THR A 50 -25.43 29.85 33.07
C THR A 50 -25.63 29.62 31.57
N GLY A 51 -26.47 28.66 31.21
CA GLY A 51 -26.81 28.36 29.81
C GLY A 51 -27.71 29.42 29.18
N ALA A 52 -28.65 29.95 29.96
CA ALA A 52 -29.72 30.83 29.54
C ALA A 52 -30.68 30.17 28.52
N GLY A 53 -30.89 30.77 27.36
CA GLY A 53 -31.97 30.38 26.44
C GLY A 53 -31.49 29.39 25.39
N GLY A 54 -31.48 28.10 25.69
CA GLY A 54 -30.82 27.13 24.81
C GLY A 54 -31.14 25.67 25.11
N SER A 55 -30.34 24.77 24.52
CA SER A 55 -30.18 23.38 24.98
C SER A 55 -28.70 23.18 25.24
N ASP A 56 -28.35 23.15 26.52
CA ASP A 56 -26.98 23.45 26.94
C ASP A 56 -26.29 22.24 27.55
N ALA A 57 -24.97 22.15 27.37
CA ALA A 57 -24.16 21.00 27.80
C ALA A 57 -23.13 21.37 28.86
N PHE A 58 -23.14 20.67 30.01
CA PHE A 58 -22.19 20.86 31.13
C PHE A 58 -21.28 19.63 31.31
N LEU A 59 -19.97 19.81 31.23
CA LEU A 59 -19.00 18.70 31.07
C LEU A 59 -18.11 18.48 32.31
N PHE A 60 -17.95 17.22 32.79
CA PHE A 60 -16.98 16.82 33.83
C PHE A 60 -15.98 15.79 33.30
N SER A 61 -14.78 16.26 33.00
CA SER A 61 -13.83 15.50 32.21
C SER A 61 -12.84 14.62 33.01
N ALA A 62 -12.77 14.69 34.36
CA ALA A 62 -11.87 13.85 35.19
C ALA A 62 -12.27 13.75 36.69
N ARG A 63 -11.78 12.72 37.43
CA ARG A 63 -11.81 12.68 38.93
C ARG A 63 -11.05 13.89 39.48
N ASN A 64 -11.49 14.45 40.61
CA ASN A 64 -11.03 15.70 41.24
C ASN A 64 -11.53 17.03 40.64
N PHE A 65 -12.61 17.04 39.86
CA PHE A 65 -13.25 18.24 39.30
C PHE A 65 -13.77 19.27 40.33
N GLY A 66 -13.56 19.06 41.63
CA GLY A 66 -13.99 20.01 42.64
C GLY A 66 -15.50 19.97 42.88
N GLN A 67 -16.10 21.15 43.05
CA GLN A 67 -17.49 21.31 43.48
C GLN A 67 -18.19 22.40 42.64
N ASP A 68 -18.67 22.04 41.45
CA ASP A 68 -19.23 22.99 40.49
C ASP A 68 -20.72 23.29 40.68
N ILE A 69 -21.12 24.48 40.21
CA ILE A 69 -22.49 24.99 40.30
C ILE A 69 -23.04 25.32 38.91
N ILE A 70 -24.05 24.55 38.51
CA ILE A 70 -24.86 24.84 37.33
C ILE A 70 -26.12 25.57 37.80
N THR A 71 -26.33 26.79 37.27
CA THR A 71 -27.28 27.76 37.86
C THR A 71 -28.70 27.69 37.30
N ASP A 72 -28.88 27.25 36.06
CA ASP A 72 -30.18 27.24 35.38
C ASP A 72 -30.50 25.93 34.62
N PHE A 73 -29.88 24.80 35.02
CA PHE A 73 -30.05 23.49 34.38
C PHE A 73 -31.52 23.12 34.13
N VAL A 74 -31.91 23.04 32.87
CA VAL A 74 -33.25 22.70 32.40
C VAL A 74 -33.34 21.19 32.15
N ILE A 75 -34.11 20.48 32.99
CA ILE A 75 -34.31 19.03 32.86
C ILE A 75 -34.89 18.66 31.50
N GLY A 76 -34.23 17.69 30.84
CA GLY A 76 -34.67 17.15 29.56
C GLY A 76 -34.29 18.02 28.36
N THR A 77 -33.63 19.13 28.62
CA THR A 77 -33.07 20.04 27.62
C THR A 77 -31.54 20.09 27.77
N ASP A 78 -31.04 20.17 29.00
CA ASP A 78 -29.61 20.20 29.30
C ASP A 78 -29.09 18.83 29.78
N TRP A 79 -27.76 18.62 29.76
CA TRP A 79 -27.12 17.32 30.10
C TRP A 79 -25.74 17.41 30.79
N ILE A 80 -25.37 16.34 31.53
CA ILE A 80 -24.12 16.17 32.30
C ILE A 80 -23.37 14.90 31.88
N ASN A 81 -22.04 14.91 31.87
CA ASN A 81 -21.23 13.74 31.48
C ASN A 81 -20.32 13.23 32.63
N LEU A 82 -20.35 11.92 32.97
CA LEU A 82 -19.60 11.23 34.05
C LEU A 82 -18.78 10.02 33.58
N ALA A 83 -18.71 9.75 32.28
CA ALA A 83 -18.07 8.55 31.77
C ALA A 83 -16.61 8.44 32.22
N ALA A 84 -15.93 9.58 32.35
CA ALA A 84 -14.53 9.65 32.73
C ALA A 84 -14.18 9.10 34.13
N ILE A 85 -15.17 8.70 34.96
CA ILE A 85 -14.93 8.33 36.38
C ILE A 85 -15.27 6.87 36.79
N GLY A 86 -15.47 5.94 35.83
CA GLY A 86 -15.47 4.47 36.05
C GLY A 86 -16.79 3.82 36.44
N VAL A 87 -17.88 4.60 36.46
CA VAL A 87 -19.20 4.12 36.85
C VAL A 87 -19.88 3.45 35.65
N SER A 88 -19.99 2.11 35.70
CA SER A 88 -20.34 1.27 34.56
C SER A 88 -21.82 1.22 34.20
N SER A 89 -22.69 1.53 35.16
CA SER A 89 -24.13 1.56 34.91
C SER A 89 -24.85 2.32 36.00
N PHE A 90 -26.09 2.70 35.71
CA PHE A 90 -26.97 3.19 36.76
C PHE A 90 -27.23 2.11 37.84
N ALA A 91 -27.24 0.80 37.56
CA ALA A 91 -27.46 -0.26 38.56
C ALA A 91 -26.29 -0.41 39.54
N ALA A 92 -25.08 -0.23 39.04
CA ALA A 92 -23.88 -0.14 39.85
C ALA A 92 -23.79 1.22 40.60
N LEU A 93 -24.26 2.34 40.00
CA LEU A 93 -24.26 3.69 40.64
C LEU A 93 -25.38 3.89 41.66
N GLN A 94 -26.51 3.22 41.46
CA GLN A 94 -27.75 3.45 42.18
C GLN A 94 -27.62 3.30 43.70
N PRO A 95 -26.80 2.36 44.23
CA PRO A 95 -26.49 2.34 45.66
C PRO A 95 -25.87 3.65 46.23
N PHE A 96 -25.58 4.70 45.42
CA PHE A 96 -24.76 5.88 45.78
C PHE A 96 -25.30 7.35 45.53
N ILE A 97 -26.52 7.63 45.01
CA ILE A 97 -27.05 9.02 44.69
C ILE A 97 -27.96 9.64 45.81
N THR A 98 -27.93 10.97 46.07
CA THR A 98 -28.69 11.64 47.18
C THR A 98 -29.30 13.07 46.90
N GLN A 99 -30.33 13.52 47.65
CA GLN A 99 -31.03 14.84 47.53
C GLN A 99 -30.59 15.86 48.62
N ALA A 100 -30.40 17.17 48.32
CA ALA A 100 -29.98 18.19 49.31
C ALA A 100 -30.63 19.60 49.15
N GLY A 101 -31.68 19.89 49.93
CA GLY A 101 -32.44 21.15 49.83
C GLY A 101 -33.27 21.18 48.53
N SER A 102 -33.32 22.32 47.85
CA SER A 102 -33.88 22.43 46.48
C SER A 102 -32.99 21.84 45.39
N ASP A 103 -31.79 21.36 45.75
CA ASP A 103 -30.73 20.95 44.83
C ASP A 103 -30.40 19.45 45.02
N THR A 104 -29.63 18.86 44.11
CA THR A 104 -29.21 17.43 44.14
C THR A 104 -27.70 17.25 44.25
N VAL A 105 -27.24 16.16 44.92
CA VAL A 105 -25.81 15.85 45.14
C VAL A 105 -25.50 14.35 44.96
N ILE A 106 -24.50 14.03 44.14
CA ILE A 106 -23.98 12.66 43.94
C ILE A 106 -22.70 12.48 44.77
N THR A 107 -22.60 11.42 45.61
CA THR A 107 -21.46 11.17 46.51
C THR A 107 -20.70 9.91 46.13
N LEU A 108 -19.45 10.08 45.74
CA LEU A 108 -18.56 8.98 45.41
C LEU A 108 -17.37 9.00 46.37
N GLY A 109 -17.01 7.81 46.88
CA GLY A 109 -16.00 7.61 47.92
C GLY A 109 -14.90 6.68 47.45
N PHE A 110 -13.66 7.12 47.61
CA PHE A 110 -12.51 6.36 47.13
C PHE A 110 -11.30 6.66 48.00
N ASN A 111 -10.60 5.59 48.43
CA ASN A 111 -9.41 5.68 49.29
C ASN A 111 -9.62 6.59 50.53
N GLY A 112 -10.88 6.75 50.93
CA GLY A 112 -11.30 7.67 51.97
C GLY A 112 -11.61 9.17 51.65
N ALA A 113 -11.55 9.74 50.42
CA ALA A 113 -11.79 11.20 50.08
C ALA A 113 -13.17 11.56 49.41
N SER A 114 -13.53 12.87 49.21
CA SER A 114 -14.88 13.38 48.79
C SER A 114 -14.96 14.21 47.48
N GLU A 115 -15.86 13.84 46.55
CA GLU A 115 -16.13 14.52 45.25
C GLU A 115 -17.64 14.74 45.02
N SER A 116 -18.08 15.87 44.39
CA SER A 116 -19.52 16.14 44.19
C SER A 116 -19.91 17.19 43.13
N ILE A 117 -21.04 16.97 42.45
CA ILE A 117 -21.69 17.89 41.47
C ILE A 117 -22.97 18.48 42.08
N ARG A 118 -23.21 19.79 41.97
CA ARG A 118 -24.44 20.45 42.46
C ARG A 118 -25.27 21.09 41.35
N LEU A 119 -26.55 20.69 41.29
CA LEU A 119 -27.53 21.22 40.34
C LEU A 119 -28.52 22.13 41.06
N GLN A 120 -28.43 23.45 40.84
CA GLN A 120 -29.30 24.41 41.53
C GLN A 120 -30.73 24.31 41.02
N GLY A 121 -31.69 24.18 41.95
CA GLY A 121 -33.12 24.09 41.62
C GLY A 121 -33.60 22.75 41.04
N VAL A 122 -32.77 21.69 41.02
CA VAL A 122 -33.09 20.34 40.48
C VAL A 122 -33.23 19.28 41.58
N THR A 123 -34.23 18.39 41.49
CA THR A 123 -34.43 17.26 42.43
C THR A 123 -33.94 15.90 41.90
N ALA A 124 -33.41 15.03 42.76
CA ALA A 124 -32.75 13.74 42.45
C ALA A 124 -33.68 12.73 41.82
N SER A 125 -34.97 12.83 42.13
CA SER A 125 -36.02 12.03 41.49
C SER A 125 -36.27 12.44 40.04
N GLN A 126 -35.89 13.66 39.64
CA GLN A 126 -35.97 14.10 38.24
C GLN A 126 -34.78 13.59 37.41
N LEU A 127 -33.71 13.13 38.07
CA LEU A 127 -32.56 12.56 37.39
C LEU A 127 -32.81 11.11 36.98
N THR A 128 -32.41 10.79 35.76
CA THR A 128 -32.45 9.47 35.16
C THR A 128 -31.13 9.16 34.48
N ALA A 129 -30.94 7.91 34.03
CA ALA A 129 -29.80 7.57 33.20
C ALA A 129 -29.66 8.48 31.97
N GLY A 130 -30.75 9.08 31.46
CA GLY A 130 -30.74 9.98 30.30
C GLY A 130 -30.26 11.40 30.57
N ASN A 131 -30.13 11.83 31.83
CA ASN A 131 -29.49 13.10 32.18
C ASN A 131 -27.96 12.99 32.22
N PHE A 132 -27.44 11.76 32.14
CA PHE A 132 -26.02 11.44 32.29
C PHE A 132 -25.46 10.70 31.09
N VAL A 133 -24.15 10.78 30.97
CA VAL A 133 -23.34 9.89 30.13
C VAL A 133 -22.44 9.06 31.06
N PHE A 134 -22.51 7.70 30.99
CA PHE A 134 -21.82 6.74 31.87
C PHE A 134 -20.57 6.12 31.26
N PHE A 135 -19.76 5.48 32.10
CA PHE A 135 -18.63 4.68 31.65
C PHE A 135 -19.16 3.42 30.97
N THR A 136 -19.52 3.56 29.71
CA THR A 136 -19.59 2.44 28.79
C THR A 136 -18.17 2.18 28.40
N ASN A 137 -17.54 1.22 29.07
CA ASN A 137 -16.19 0.83 28.69
C ASN A 137 -16.23 0.53 27.18
N PRO A 138 -15.49 1.29 26.33
CA PRO A 138 -15.55 1.08 24.90
C PRO A 138 -14.94 -0.29 24.59
N VAL A 139 -15.81 -1.29 24.45
CA VAL A 139 -15.55 -2.67 24.02
C VAL A 139 -14.68 -3.53 24.98
N PRO A 140 -15.21 -4.66 25.52
CA PRO A 140 -14.44 -5.62 26.32
C PRO A 140 -13.25 -6.22 25.57
N ILE A 141 -12.08 -6.34 26.22
CA ILE A 141 -10.97 -7.20 25.77
C ILE A 141 -11.07 -8.54 26.50
N VAL A 142 -11.21 -9.62 25.74
CA VAL A 142 -11.26 -11.01 26.21
C VAL A 142 -9.98 -11.37 26.98
N GLY A 143 -10.11 -12.06 28.11
CA GLY A 143 -8.98 -12.66 28.85
C GLY A 143 -8.38 -11.80 29.96
N SER A 144 -8.82 -10.54 30.09
CA SER A 144 -8.48 -9.77 31.28
C SER A 144 -9.30 -10.28 32.46
N ARG A 145 -8.66 -10.68 33.56
CA ARG A 145 -9.35 -10.93 34.83
C ARG A 145 -9.31 -9.66 35.67
N THR A 146 -10.45 -9.18 36.18
CA THR A 146 -10.40 -8.03 37.08
C THR A 146 -9.91 -8.53 38.43
N ILE A 147 -8.70 -8.13 38.77
CA ILE A 147 -8.24 -8.28 40.15
C ILE A 147 -8.93 -7.19 40.94
N VAL A 148 -10.06 -7.53 41.54
CA VAL A 148 -10.74 -6.65 42.46
C VAL A 148 -10.10 -6.82 43.82
N ALA A 149 -8.99 -6.12 43.97
CA ALA A 149 -8.26 -6.08 45.22
C ALA A 149 -8.96 -5.09 46.16
N GLY A 150 -9.38 -5.62 47.29
CA GLY A 150 -9.64 -4.80 48.46
C GLY A 150 -8.33 -4.40 49.12
N SER A 151 -8.48 -3.62 50.16
CA SER A 151 -7.51 -3.46 51.21
C SER A 151 -7.75 -4.53 52.27
N ASP A 152 -6.84 -4.63 53.23
CA ASP A 152 -7.14 -5.32 54.50
C ASP A 152 -8.28 -4.61 55.27
N GLY A 153 -8.66 -3.38 54.83
CA GLY A 153 -9.81 -2.60 55.27
C GLY A 153 -11.09 -2.96 54.49
N GLY A 154 -12.17 -2.23 54.77
CA GLY A 154 -13.49 -2.58 54.22
C GLY A 154 -13.70 -1.95 52.85
N ASP A 155 -13.87 -2.78 51.83
CA ASP A 155 -13.98 -2.30 50.46
C ASP A 155 -15.28 -2.67 49.78
N VAL A 156 -15.64 -1.81 48.83
CA VAL A 156 -16.73 -2.06 47.92
C VAL A 156 -16.17 -2.33 46.55
N LEU A 157 -16.20 -3.63 46.29
CA LEU A 157 -15.50 -4.27 45.22
C LEU A 157 -16.53 -4.73 44.23
N PHE A 158 -16.59 -3.99 43.13
CA PHE A 158 -17.44 -4.33 42.03
C PHE A 158 -16.58 -5.06 41.01
N GLY A 159 -16.85 -6.37 40.92
CA GLY A 159 -16.47 -7.19 39.79
C GLY A 159 -17.16 -6.72 38.54
N SER A 160 -17.03 -7.53 37.51
CA SER A 160 -17.38 -7.10 36.18
C SER A 160 -18.10 -8.22 35.46
N THR A 161 -18.39 -8.00 34.18
CA THR A 161 -18.99 -9.05 33.35
C THR A 161 -17.94 -9.98 32.73
N ILE A 162 -16.73 -10.05 33.29
CA ILE A 162 -15.59 -10.90 32.87
C ILE A 162 -15.03 -11.63 34.09
N GLY A 163 -14.29 -12.73 33.90
CA GLY A 163 -13.84 -13.59 35.01
C GLY A 163 -12.92 -12.88 35.99
N ASP A 164 -13.04 -13.17 37.29
CA ASP A 164 -12.39 -12.36 38.34
C ASP A 164 -11.46 -13.21 39.21
N VAL A 165 -10.38 -12.61 39.71
CA VAL A 165 -9.56 -13.23 40.77
C VAL A 165 -9.90 -12.54 42.08
N PHE A 166 -10.55 -13.29 42.98
CA PHE A 166 -10.88 -12.75 44.29
C PHE A 166 -9.85 -13.09 45.33
N ILE A 167 -9.13 -12.05 45.72
CA ILE A 167 -8.22 -12.08 46.84
C ILE A 167 -8.87 -11.29 47.97
N GLY A 168 -9.72 -11.96 48.75
CA GLY A 168 -10.29 -11.36 49.96
C GLY A 168 -9.24 -11.13 51.06
N LEU A 169 -8.12 -11.83 50.99
CA LEU A 169 -7.13 -11.89 52.07
C LEU A 169 -7.80 -12.31 53.39
N ALA A 170 -7.28 -11.79 54.49
CA ALA A 170 -7.93 -11.89 55.78
C ALA A 170 -8.92 -10.73 55.91
N GLY A 171 -10.01 -10.96 56.63
CA GLY A 171 -11.07 -9.98 56.73
C GLY A 171 -12.37 -10.61 56.28
N THR A 172 -13.36 -9.75 56.07
CA THR A 172 -14.70 -10.21 55.67
C THR A 172 -15.07 -9.55 54.38
N ASP A 173 -14.87 -10.31 53.33
CA ASP A 173 -14.91 -9.74 52.00
C ASP A 173 -16.24 -10.02 51.36
N ARG A 174 -16.69 -9.00 50.61
CA ARG A 174 -17.85 -9.13 49.77
C ARG A 174 -17.40 -9.14 48.34
N VAL A 175 -17.28 -10.39 47.92
CA VAL A 175 -16.90 -10.78 46.59
C VAL A 175 -18.17 -10.99 45.81
N ASN A 176 -18.37 -10.12 44.84
CA ASN A 176 -19.30 -10.37 43.77
C ASN A 176 -18.50 -10.40 42.46
N GLY A 177 -18.31 -11.62 41.94
CA GLY A 177 -17.78 -11.88 40.59
C GLY A 177 -18.70 -11.43 39.48
N ASP A 178 -19.89 -10.94 39.84
CA ASP A 178 -20.99 -10.68 38.91
C ASP A 178 -21.12 -11.87 37.95
N GLY A 179 -20.98 -11.68 36.64
CA GLY A 179 -21.05 -12.76 35.66
C GLY A 179 -19.74 -12.94 34.91
N GLY A 180 -19.18 -14.17 34.90
CA GLY A 180 -17.95 -14.54 34.20
C GLY A 180 -17.72 -16.07 34.15
N THR A 181 -16.75 -16.53 33.35
CA THR A 181 -16.25 -17.93 33.32
C THR A 181 -14.81 -17.98 33.82
N SER A 182 -14.42 -19.03 34.53
CA SER A 182 -13.06 -19.27 35.04
C SER A 182 -12.74 -18.49 36.32
N ASP A 183 -13.69 -18.50 37.24
CA ASP A 183 -13.50 -17.95 38.57
C ASP A 183 -12.71 -18.97 39.41
N GLU A 184 -11.68 -18.49 40.09
CA GLU A 184 -10.71 -19.34 40.79
C GLU A 184 -10.68 -19.01 42.27
N LEU A 185 -10.75 -20.05 43.10
CA LEU A 185 -10.45 -19.93 44.52
C LEU A 185 -9.10 -20.58 44.83
N SER A 186 -8.14 -19.74 45.21
CA SER A 186 -6.76 -20.16 45.46
C SER A 186 -6.47 -20.30 46.96
N TYR A 187 -5.87 -21.44 47.36
CA TYR A 187 -5.40 -21.67 48.74
C TYR A 187 -3.88 -21.66 48.81
N GLN A 188 -3.35 -20.65 49.50
CA GLN A 188 -1.91 -20.48 49.68
C GLN A 188 -1.56 -20.55 51.16
N PHE A 189 -0.72 -21.52 51.54
CA PHE A 189 -0.24 -21.70 52.91
C PHE A 189 1.05 -20.88 53.11
N ARG A 190 0.99 -19.76 53.84
CA ARG A 190 2.11 -18.79 54.03
C ARG A 190 2.53 -18.65 55.51
N THR A 191 3.54 -17.82 55.82
CA THR A 191 4.07 -17.65 57.20
C THR A 191 4.34 -16.20 57.66
N THR A 192 4.36 -15.18 56.79
CA THR A 192 4.49 -13.74 57.16
C THR A 192 3.73 -12.81 56.19
N GLY A 193 3.36 -11.60 56.66
CA GLY A 193 2.50 -10.66 55.91
C GLY A 193 1.02 -10.97 56.05
N THR A 194 0.12 -10.19 55.45
CA THR A 194 -1.34 -10.47 55.47
C THR A 194 -1.64 -11.75 54.69
N GLY A 195 -1.45 -12.87 55.41
CA GLY A 195 -1.60 -14.26 55.01
C GLY A 195 -1.61 -15.15 56.26
N LEU A 196 -2.28 -16.30 56.16
CA LEU A 196 -2.50 -17.22 57.29
C LEU A 196 -1.28 -18.10 57.61
N THR A 197 -1.12 -18.49 58.87
CA THR A 197 0.03 -19.25 59.44
C THR A 197 -0.19 -20.79 59.41
N ALA A 198 0.85 -21.61 59.16
CA ALA A 198 0.79 -23.08 58.86
C ALA A 198 0.65 -24.09 60.06
N ALA A 199 0.23 -25.36 59.80
CA ALA A 199 -0.08 -26.46 60.79
C ALA A 199 0.65 -27.84 60.53
N THR A 200 0.78 -28.78 61.51
CA THR A 200 1.66 -30.01 61.49
C THR A 200 0.95 -31.43 61.54
N GLY A 201 1.44 -32.52 60.86
CA GLY A 201 1.02 -33.98 60.93
C GLY A 201 0.75 -34.76 59.59
N ASN A 202 0.54 -36.11 59.58
CA ASN A 202 0.01 -36.87 58.40
C ASN A 202 -1.30 -36.20 57.95
N ARG A 203 -1.45 -35.90 56.66
CA ARG A 203 -2.56 -35.08 56.18
C ARG A 203 -3.28 -35.71 55.00
N THR A 204 -4.60 -35.55 55.02
CA THR A 204 -5.46 -35.92 53.90
C THR A 204 -6.31 -34.73 53.53
N PHE A 205 -6.32 -34.43 52.24
CA PHE A 205 -7.20 -33.43 51.67
C PHE A 205 -8.36 -34.12 50.93
N THR A 206 -9.53 -33.49 51.02
CA THR A 206 -10.73 -33.96 50.34
C THR A 206 -11.36 -32.77 49.64
N VAL A 207 -11.54 -32.90 48.33
CA VAL A 207 -12.06 -31.83 47.48
C VAL A 207 -13.50 -32.11 47.09
N THR A 208 -14.35 -31.06 47.15
CA THR A 208 -15.77 -31.08 46.77
C THR A 208 -16.14 -29.84 45.93
N ALA A 209 -17.43 -29.57 45.69
CA ALA A 209 -17.90 -28.66 44.65
C ALA A 209 -18.17 -27.18 45.03
N SER A 210 -18.48 -26.81 46.28
CA SER A 210 -18.87 -25.42 46.64
C SER A 210 -18.20 -24.86 47.89
N SER A 211 -17.21 -25.58 48.39
CA SER A 211 -16.45 -25.20 49.57
C SER A 211 -15.14 -25.93 49.58
N VAL A 212 -14.13 -25.25 50.08
CA VAL A 212 -12.90 -25.90 50.52
C VAL A 212 -12.82 -25.76 52.02
N THR A 213 -12.62 -26.90 52.68
CA THR A 213 -12.49 -26.99 54.12
C THR A 213 -11.25 -27.76 54.47
N ASP A 214 -10.48 -27.22 55.39
CA ASP A 214 -9.43 -27.98 56.03
C ASP A 214 -9.96 -28.63 57.32
N SER A 215 -9.17 -29.55 57.87
CA SER A 215 -9.50 -30.19 59.13
C SER A 215 -9.38 -29.26 60.37
N ALA A 216 -9.22 -27.92 60.25
CA ALA A 216 -8.92 -26.98 61.37
C ALA A 216 -9.67 -25.61 61.49
N GLY A 217 -10.21 -24.98 60.44
CA GLY A 217 -11.28 -23.94 60.53
C GLY A 217 -10.92 -22.44 60.50
N GLN A 218 -9.70 -22.03 60.13
CA GLN A 218 -9.30 -20.62 60.05
C GLN A 218 -9.67 -19.93 58.71
N PHE A 219 -10.20 -20.68 57.75
CA PHE A 219 -10.52 -20.19 56.42
C PHE A 219 -12.02 -20.33 56.15
N SER A 220 -12.66 -19.20 55.83
CA SER A 220 -14.08 -19.19 55.46
C SER A 220 -14.37 -18.14 54.39
N THR A 221 -14.25 -18.60 53.16
CA THR A 221 -14.63 -17.84 51.98
C THR A 221 -15.92 -18.42 51.45
N THR A 222 -16.94 -17.57 51.36
CA THR A 222 -18.14 -17.91 50.63
C THR A 222 -18.01 -17.38 49.23
N PHE A 223 -18.22 -18.27 48.27
CA PHE A 223 -18.14 -17.95 46.88
C PHE A 223 -19.37 -18.49 46.15
N SER A 224 -19.70 -17.78 45.09
CA SER A 224 -20.63 -18.21 44.07
C SER A 224 -19.91 -18.09 42.74
N ASN A 225 -20.00 -19.17 41.94
CA ASN A 225 -19.35 -19.36 40.64
C ASN A 225 -17.80 -19.55 40.76
N ILE A 226 -17.30 -20.82 40.82
CA ILE A 226 -15.86 -21.24 40.91
C ILE A 226 -15.60 -22.62 40.25
N GLU A 227 -14.50 -22.82 39.47
CA GLU A 227 -14.28 -23.99 38.57
C GLU A 227 -13.08 -24.95 38.84
N SER A 228 -12.05 -24.61 39.62
CA SER A 228 -10.85 -25.47 39.82
C SER A 228 -10.30 -25.47 41.25
N VAL A 229 -9.51 -26.51 41.60
CA VAL A 229 -8.84 -26.63 42.91
C VAL A 229 -7.39 -27.08 42.75
N THR A 230 -6.48 -26.35 43.39
CA THR A 230 -5.04 -26.56 43.29
C THR A 230 -4.45 -26.92 44.65
N PHE A 231 -3.63 -27.99 44.69
CA PHE A 231 -2.78 -28.33 45.83
C PHE A 231 -1.33 -28.02 45.53
N ASP A 232 -0.86 -26.95 46.15
CA ASP A 232 0.52 -26.53 46.04
C ASP A 232 1.21 -26.67 47.39
N THR A 233 2.21 -27.56 47.44
CA THR A 233 3.16 -27.59 48.55
C THR A 233 4.34 -26.76 48.15
N ASP A 234 4.45 -25.59 48.79
CA ASP A 234 5.47 -24.57 48.55
C ASP A 234 6.81 -25.17 48.11
N THR A 235 7.10 -24.95 46.82
CA THR A 235 8.27 -25.43 46.07
C THR A 235 9.58 -24.81 46.56
N SER A 236 9.50 -23.75 47.36
CA SER A 236 10.67 -23.05 47.89
C SER A 236 11.15 -23.59 49.23
N ASN A 237 10.37 -24.46 49.90
CA ASN A 237 10.76 -25.00 51.19
C ASN A 237 10.31 -26.47 51.37
N PRO A 238 11.25 -27.42 51.52
CA PRO A 238 11.02 -28.87 51.42
C PRO A 238 10.26 -29.51 52.60
N THR A 239 9.44 -28.75 53.34
CA THR A 239 8.76 -29.25 54.56
C THR A 239 7.22 -29.15 54.53
N GLY A 240 6.61 -28.83 53.37
CA GLY A 240 5.16 -28.56 53.22
C GLY A 240 4.19 -29.68 53.64
N PHE A 241 4.65 -30.92 53.73
CA PHE A 241 4.00 -31.97 54.53
C PHE A 241 5.08 -32.60 55.43
N ALA A 242 5.02 -32.36 56.74
CA ALA A 242 6.02 -32.92 57.65
C ALA A 242 5.93 -34.46 57.71
N THR A 243 7.05 -35.15 57.40
CA THR A 243 7.39 -36.59 57.56
C THR A 243 6.24 -37.61 57.46
N GLY A 244 6.17 -38.38 56.35
CA GLY A 244 5.24 -39.50 56.14
C GLY A 244 5.06 -39.89 54.67
N GLU A 245 4.17 -40.84 54.38
CA GLU A 245 3.69 -41.16 53.03
C GLU A 245 2.54 -40.20 52.65
N THR A 246 2.59 -39.63 51.45
CA THR A 246 1.53 -38.78 50.92
C THR A 246 0.64 -39.60 50.02
N THR A 247 -0.65 -39.58 50.33
CA THR A 247 -1.69 -40.17 49.48
C THR A 247 -2.66 -39.09 49.09
N ILE A 248 -2.76 -38.87 47.78
CA ILE A 248 -3.74 -37.98 47.18
C ILE A 248 -4.73 -38.88 46.45
N ASN A 249 -5.97 -38.83 46.88
CA ASN A 249 -7.04 -39.61 46.28
C ASN A 249 -8.01 -38.68 45.56
N THR A 250 -7.97 -38.76 44.25
CA THR A 250 -8.69 -37.86 43.33
C THR A 250 -9.85 -38.55 42.64
N SER A 251 -10.09 -39.82 42.95
CA SER A 251 -11.07 -40.65 42.24
C SER A 251 -12.52 -40.14 42.29
N ALA A 252 -12.86 -39.19 43.19
CA ALA A 252 -14.22 -38.65 43.37
C ALA A 252 -14.41 -37.17 42.99
N PHE A 253 -13.35 -36.46 42.55
CA PHE A 253 -13.47 -35.09 42.08
C PHE A 253 -14.08 -35.07 40.67
N THR A 254 -15.00 -34.14 40.42
CA THR A 254 -15.72 -34.05 39.14
C THR A 254 -15.58 -32.68 38.48
N GLY A 255 -14.67 -31.82 38.97
CA GLY A 255 -14.38 -30.57 38.31
C GLY A 255 -13.77 -30.84 36.94
N ALA A 256 -14.13 -30.01 35.96
CA ALA A 256 -13.77 -30.22 34.56
C ALA A 256 -12.25 -30.19 34.29
N ASN A 257 -11.48 -29.55 35.18
CA ASN A 257 -10.06 -29.30 34.98
C ASN A 257 -9.13 -30.23 35.78
N GLY A 258 -9.63 -31.34 36.34
CA GLY A 258 -8.79 -32.39 36.93
C GLY A 258 -8.07 -32.01 38.23
N VAL A 259 -7.12 -32.86 38.67
CA VAL A 259 -6.32 -32.62 39.88
C VAL A 259 -4.84 -32.50 39.55
N PHE A 260 -4.25 -31.40 39.99
CA PHE A 260 -2.83 -31.11 39.79
C PHE A 260 -2.03 -31.48 41.04
N VAL A 261 -1.02 -32.35 40.86
CA VAL A 261 -0.14 -32.80 41.95
C VAL A 261 1.31 -32.48 41.64
N ASN A 262 1.91 -31.65 42.49
CA ASN A 262 3.33 -31.38 42.51
C ASN A 262 3.96 -32.11 43.71
N HIS A 263 4.65 -33.24 43.49
CA HIS A 263 5.32 -34.00 44.55
C HIS A 263 6.83 -33.77 44.47
N GLY A 264 7.30 -32.78 45.24
CA GLY A 264 8.68 -32.26 45.21
C GLY A 264 9.80 -33.28 45.46
N ASN A 265 11.04 -32.79 45.52
CA ASN A 265 12.32 -33.56 45.47
C ASN A 265 12.61 -34.46 46.70
N SER A 266 11.67 -35.33 47.06
CA SER A 266 11.85 -36.33 48.10
C SER A 266 12.40 -37.63 47.50
N THR A 267 13.29 -38.33 48.21
CA THR A 267 13.65 -39.73 47.91
C THR A 267 12.54 -40.72 48.29
N ASN A 268 11.40 -40.19 48.76
CA ASN A 268 10.27 -40.98 49.20
C ASN A 268 9.46 -41.48 48.01
N ARG A 269 8.81 -42.62 48.20
CA ARG A 269 7.97 -43.22 47.19
C ARG A 269 6.65 -42.45 47.08
N LEU A 270 6.38 -41.90 45.91
CA LEU A 270 5.03 -41.52 45.53
C LEU A 270 4.31 -42.77 44.99
N THR A 271 3.09 -42.99 45.48
CA THR A 271 2.11 -43.82 44.79
C THR A 271 0.97 -42.92 44.37
N PHE A 272 0.88 -42.68 43.07
CA PHE A 272 -0.23 -41.95 42.47
C PHE A 272 -1.16 -42.95 41.79
N THR A 273 -2.46 -42.74 41.99
CA THR A 273 -3.50 -43.45 41.25
C THR A 273 -4.36 -42.41 40.57
N GLY A 274 -4.31 -42.41 39.24
CA GLY A 274 -5.02 -41.45 38.41
C GLY A 274 -6.53 -41.48 38.55
N SER A 275 -7.14 -40.32 38.26
CA SER A 275 -8.56 -40.18 38.00
C SER A 275 -8.88 -40.56 36.55
N ALA A 276 -10.12 -40.36 36.10
CA ALA A 276 -10.47 -40.53 34.68
C ALA A 276 -10.31 -39.23 33.88
N ALA A 277 -9.99 -38.11 34.55
CA ALA A 277 -9.70 -36.83 33.91
C ALA A 277 -8.19 -36.70 33.67
N SER A 278 -7.77 -35.74 32.83
CA SER A 278 -6.35 -35.53 32.54
C SER A 278 -5.56 -35.25 33.80
N ASP A 279 -4.58 -36.12 34.07
CA ASP A 279 -3.75 -36.04 35.26
C ASP A 279 -2.33 -35.56 34.92
N ARG A 280 -1.80 -34.71 35.80
CA ARG A 280 -0.41 -34.26 35.70
C ARG A 280 0.36 -34.72 36.93
N VAL A 281 1.40 -35.52 36.70
CA VAL A 281 2.24 -36.08 37.75
C VAL A 281 3.71 -35.72 37.53
N VAL A 282 4.28 -35.08 38.54
CA VAL A 282 5.68 -34.65 38.55
C VAL A 282 6.39 -35.31 39.73
N VAL A 283 7.49 -36.05 39.46
CA VAL A 283 8.23 -36.80 40.51
C VAL A 283 9.75 -36.58 40.50
N GLY A 284 10.32 -36.49 41.71
CA GLY A 284 11.76 -36.39 41.96
C GLY A 284 12.52 -37.74 41.92
N GLN A 285 13.71 -37.82 42.51
CA GLN A 285 14.54 -39.05 42.48
C GLN A 285 13.93 -40.22 43.28
N GLY A 286 14.00 -41.45 42.75
CA GLY A 286 13.61 -42.67 43.46
C GLY A 286 13.06 -43.78 42.55
N SER A 287 12.73 -44.93 43.16
CA SER A 287 12.03 -46.02 42.47
C SER A 287 10.52 -45.75 42.49
N HIS A 288 10.03 -45.16 41.41
CA HIS A 288 8.62 -44.83 41.25
C HIS A 288 7.88 -45.90 40.46
N VAL A 289 6.57 -45.95 40.69
CA VAL A 289 5.63 -46.68 39.85
C VAL A 289 4.52 -45.70 39.53
N LEU A 290 4.46 -45.29 38.27
CA LEU A 290 3.49 -44.32 37.78
C LEU A 290 2.56 -45.02 36.81
N ASP A 291 1.27 -44.80 37.02
CA ASP A 291 0.21 -45.27 36.17
C ASP A 291 -0.77 -44.11 35.98
N GLY A 292 -0.89 -43.61 34.75
CA GLY A 292 -1.87 -42.58 34.38
C GLY A 292 -3.31 -43.06 34.53
N GLY A 293 -3.52 -44.39 34.60
CA GLY A 293 -4.83 -45.00 34.55
C GLY A 293 -5.12 -45.55 33.16
N ALA A 294 -6.00 -46.55 33.07
CA ALA A 294 -6.17 -47.33 31.84
C ALA A 294 -7.17 -46.71 30.83
N SER A 295 -7.42 -45.39 30.85
CA SER A 295 -8.49 -44.75 30.08
C SER A 295 -8.15 -43.38 29.50
N ALA A 296 -9.00 -42.86 28.59
CA ALA A 296 -8.75 -41.81 27.58
C ALA A 296 -8.38 -40.37 28.03
N GLY A 297 -7.88 -40.17 29.24
CA GLY A 297 -7.20 -38.92 29.61
C GLY A 297 -5.90 -38.75 28.82
N PHE A 298 -5.37 -37.52 28.74
CA PHE A 298 -4.01 -37.30 28.22
C PHE A 298 -3.07 -37.16 29.40
N ASP A 299 -2.26 -38.19 29.63
CA ASP A 299 -1.47 -38.30 30.84
C ASP A 299 -0.01 -37.92 30.56
N THR A 300 0.54 -37.10 31.45
CA THR A 300 1.93 -36.63 31.35
C THR A 300 2.75 -37.07 32.54
N ALA A 301 3.87 -37.76 32.26
CA ALA A 301 4.87 -38.13 33.26
C ALA A 301 6.15 -37.33 33.04
N MET A 302 6.55 -36.58 34.07
CA MET A 302 7.84 -35.89 34.13
C MET A 302 8.74 -36.56 35.17
N LEU A 303 9.89 -37.07 34.72
CA LEU A 303 10.86 -37.76 35.56
C LEU A 303 12.14 -36.94 35.67
N PHE A 304 12.48 -36.49 36.89
CA PHE A 304 13.76 -35.83 37.17
C PHE A 304 14.88 -36.88 37.43
N LEU A 305 15.93 -36.87 36.62
CA LEU A 305 17.09 -37.75 36.67
C LEU A 305 18.36 -36.96 37.05
N ASP A 306 18.98 -37.27 38.21
CA ASP A 306 20.20 -36.57 38.66
C ASP A 306 21.40 -37.55 38.82
N GLY A 307 22.63 -37.15 38.44
CA GLY A 307 23.82 -38.02 38.64
C GLY A 307 25.14 -37.63 37.94
N THR A 308 26.06 -38.59 37.79
CA THR A 308 27.33 -38.47 37.01
C THR A 308 27.56 -39.65 36.05
N ALA A 309 26.57 -40.51 35.84
CA ALA A 309 26.68 -41.72 35.02
C ALA A 309 25.92 -41.58 33.70
N ASP A 310 26.39 -42.26 32.65
CA ASP A 310 25.70 -42.31 31.36
C ASP A 310 24.31 -42.92 31.50
N VAL A 311 23.36 -42.35 30.77
CA VAL A 311 21.98 -42.83 30.71
C VAL A 311 21.80 -43.59 29.41
N THR A 312 21.44 -44.86 29.52
CA THR A 312 21.00 -45.65 28.36
C THR A 312 19.49 -45.73 28.41
N ILE A 313 18.86 -45.28 27.32
CA ILE A 313 17.42 -45.45 27.11
C ILE A 313 17.25 -46.55 26.09
N THR A 314 16.44 -47.55 26.45
CA THR A 314 16.13 -48.66 25.57
C THR A 314 14.64 -48.83 25.49
N GLN A 315 14.19 -49.33 24.35
CA GLN A 315 12.80 -49.64 24.11
C GLN A 315 12.63 -51.15 23.92
N ALA A 316 11.68 -51.72 24.65
CA ALA A 316 11.23 -53.10 24.49
C ALA A 316 9.70 -53.16 24.58
N GLY A 317 9.01 -53.17 23.43
CA GLY A 317 7.55 -53.04 23.40
C GLY A 317 7.07 -51.65 23.82
N SER A 318 6.02 -51.55 24.64
CA SER A 318 5.43 -50.29 25.14
C SER A 318 6.10 -49.74 26.40
N VAL A 319 7.07 -50.47 26.97
CA VAL A 319 7.78 -50.05 28.16
C VAL A 319 9.00 -49.24 27.74
N ILE A 320 9.02 -47.97 28.17
CA ILE A 320 10.20 -47.12 28.10
C ILE A 320 10.96 -47.30 29.40
N ARG A 321 12.22 -47.73 29.29
CA ARG A 321 13.08 -47.96 30.44
C ARG A 321 14.25 -47.00 30.45
N SER A 322 14.29 -46.16 31.50
CA SER A 322 15.47 -45.38 31.86
C SER A 322 16.31 -46.11 32.89
N THR A 323 17.61 -46.27 32.63
CA THR A 323 18.57 -46.88 33.57
C THR A 323 19.66 -45.87 33.95
N VAL A 324 19.75 -45.53 35.25
CA VAL A 324 20.74 -44.56 35.78
C VAL A 324 21.29 -45.04 37.13
N GLY A 325 22.60 -45.26 37.23
CA GLY A 325 23.28 -45.52 38.51
C GLY A 325 22.75 -46.69 39.37
N GLY A 326 21.95 -47.61 38.81
CA GLY A 326 21.30 -48.72 39.51
C GLY A 326 19.82 -48.51 39.88
N SER A 327 19.28 -47.30 39.76
CA SER A 327 17.85 -47.00 39.93
C SER A 327 17.08 -47.31 38.65
N VAL A 328 15.83 -47.77 38.80
CA VAL A 328 14.92 -48.10 37.69
C VAL A 328 13.58 -47.41 37.91
N SER A 329 13.15 -46.67 36.90
CA SER A 329 11.80 -46.14 36.76
C SER A 329 11.17 -46.79 35.54
N ASP A 330 10.06 -47.46 35.76
CA ASP A 330 9.25 -48.01 34.68
C ASP A 330 8.01 -47.10 34.52
N VAL A 331 7.83 -46.56 33.31
CA VAL A 331 6.69 -45.73 32.95
C VAL A 331 5.84 -46.51 31.96
N THR A 332 4.53 -46.56 32.20
CA THR A 332 3.57 -47.30 31.38
C THR A 332 2.30 -46.48 31.21
N ASN A 333 1.70 -46.52 30.02
CA ASN A 333 0.46 -45.81 29.67
C ASN A 333 0.52 -44.29 29.91
N PHE A 334 1.62 -43.67 29.49
CA PHE A 334 1.72 -42.22 29.40
C PHE A 334 1.92 -41.85 27.94
N GLU A 335 1.14 -40.88 27.45
CA GLU A 335 1.25 -40.37 26.09
C GLU A 335 2.46 -39.47 25.93
N SER A 336 2.91 -38.85 27.02
CA SER A 336 4.12 -38.03 27.05
C SER A 336 5.04 -38.44 28.19
N VAL A 337 6.28 -38.78 27.82
CA VAL A 337 7.36 -39.09 28.76
C VAL A 337 8.48 -38.09 28.56
N LEU A 338 8.61 -37.19 29.53
CA LEU A 338 9.65 -36.18 29.56
C LEU A 338 10.71 -36.56 30.59
N PHE A 339 11.95 -36.68 30.11
CA PHE A 339 13.11 -36.88 30.97
C PHE A 339 13.74 -35.53 31.28
N SER A 340 13.58 -35.05 32.51
CA SER A 340 14.26 -33.86 32.99
C SER A 340 15.56 -34.24 33.67
N LEU A 341 16.68 -33.62 33.31
CA LEU A 341 18.02 -34.08 33.66
C LEU A 341 18.74 -33.06 34.54
N ARG A 342 19.57 -33.48 35.51
CA ARG A 342 20.49 -32.61 36.29
C ARG A 342 21.84 -33.29 36.57
N PHE A 343 22.89 -32.97 35.80
CA PHE A 343 24.21 -33.65 35.90
C PHE A 343 25.34 -32.72 36.37
N ASN A 344 26.26 -33.25 37.17
CA ASN A 344 27.42 -32.50 37.66
C ASN A 344 28.73 -32.76 36.90
N SER A 345 28.79 -33.65 35.89
CA SER A 345 29.97 -33.83 35.00
C SER A 345 29.73 -34.80 33.83
N GLY A 346 30.05 -34.40 32.58
CA GLY A 346 30.56 -35.25 31.48
C GLY A 346 29.78 -36.49 31.00
N ALA A 347 28.56 -36.73 31.46
CA ALA A 347 27.74 -37.88 31.07
C ALA A 347 27.23 -37.77 29.63
N SER A 348 26.61 -38.83 29.10
CA SER A 348 25.90 -38.85 27.82
C SER A 348 24.56 -39.59 27.92
N ILE A 349 23.59 -39.16 27.11
CA ILE A 349 22.37 -39.91 26.83
C ILE A 349 22.50 -40.49 25.43
N ASN A 350 22.31 -41.80 25.35
CA ASN A 350 22.20 -42.47 24.08
C ASN A 350 20.83 -43.12 23.96
N ALA A 351 20.01 -42.54 23.08
CA ALA A 351 18.72 -43.08 22.66
C ALA A 351 18.72 -43.51 21.18
N SER A 352 19.89 -43.65 20.54
CA SER A 352 20.03 -43.95 19.09
C SER A 352 19.36 -45.24 18.59
N THR A 353 18.87 -46.08 19.50
CA THR A 353 18.16 -47.34 19.18
C THR A 353 16.64 -47.25 19.40
N VAL A 354 16.14 -46.10 19.90
CA VAL A 354 14.73 -45.86 20.20
C VAL A 354 14.00 -45.35 18.95
N THR A 355 12.77 -45.81 18.75
CA THR A 355 11.94 -45.39 17.61
C THR A 355 10.71 -44.59 18.03
N ALA A 356 10.35 -44.58 19.32
CA ALA A 356 9.32 -43.69 19.85
C ALA A 356 9.86 -42.26 19.96
N SER A 357 9.00 -41.27 19.74
CA SER A 357 9.32 -39.86 20.03
C SER A 357 9.58 -39.69 21.52
N LEU A 358 10.69 -39.03 21.86
CA LEU A 358 11.07 -38.75 23.22
C LEU A 358 11.19 -37.25 23.48
N GLY A 359 10.85 -36.87 24.72
CA GLY A 359 11.12 -35.53 25.25
C GLY A 359 12.36 -35.55 26.14
N PHE A 360 13.32 -34.69 25.84
CA PHE A 360 14.55 -34.51 26.61
C PHE A 360 14.61 -33.10 27.19
N GLY A 361 14.27 -32.98 28.47
CA GLY A 361 14.43 -31.76 29.24
C GLY A 361 15.83 -31.70 29.86
N VAL A 362 16.70 -30.80 29.43
CA VAL A 362 18.03 -30.64 30.04
C VAL A 362 17.96 -29.51 31.07
N ALA A 363 18.36 -29.76 32.32
CA ALA A 363 18.44 -28.74 33.36
C ALA A 363 19.80 -28.82 34.08
N TYR A 364 20.56 -27.73 34.15
CA TYR A 364 21.78 -27.60 34.97
C TYR A 364 22.95 -28.55 34.65
N SER A 365 24.00 -28.03 34.00
CA SER A 365 25.34 -28.57 34.23
C SER A 365 26.45 -27.57 33.92
N ALA A 366 27.40 -27.43 34.86
CA ALA A 366 28.61 -26.64 34.63
C ALA A 366 29.61 -27.29 33.64
N ASN A 367 29.24 -28.41 33.01
CA ASN A 367 30.13 -29.33 32.30
C ASN A 367 29.48 -29.85 31.02
N SER A 368 30.23 -30.06 29.95
CA SER A 368 29.66 -30.48 28.66
C SER A 368 29.00 -31.87 28.71
N PHE A 369 27.95 -32.06 27.92
CA PHE A 369 27.13 -33.28 27.84
C PHE A 369 26.64 -33.50 26.40
N SER A 370 26.36 -34.76 26.00
CA SER A 370 25.80 -35.07 24.68
C SER A 370 24.49 -35.87 24.77
N VAL A 371 23.46 -35.40 24.06
CA VAL A 371 22.21 -36.13 23.84
C VAL A 371 22.19 -36.63 22.39
N THR A 372 21.99 -37.94 22.21
CA THR A 372 21.71 -38.51 20.88
C THR A 372 20.29 -39.07 20.88
N GLY A 373 19.44 -38.47 20.04
CA GLY A 373 18.09 -38.94 19.74
C GLY A 373 18.07 -40.25 18.95
N GLY A 374 16.86 -40.74 18.71
CA GLY A 374 16.58 -41.94 17.96
C GLY A 374 16.26 -41.66 16.50
N SER A 375 15.30 -42.40 15.94
CA SER A 375 14.74 -42.13 14.61
C SER A 375 13.29 -41.61 14.67
N GLY A 376 12.82 -41.27 15.88
CA GLY A 376 11.52 -40.64 16.08
C GLY A 376 11.63 -39.14 15.93
N ASN A 377 10.51 -38.43 15.85
CA ASN A 377 10.52 -36.96 15.93
C ASN A 377 10.80 -36.58 17.38
N ASP A 378 12.06 -36.31 17.69
CA ASP A 378 12.49 -36.09 19.06
C ASP A 378 12.42 -34.61 19.42
N ARG A 379 12.10 -34.34 20.69
CA ARG A 379 12.00 -32.99 21.21
C ARG A 379 13.07 -32.78 22.29
N PHE A 380 13.96 -31.84 22.01
CA PHE A 380 15.03 -31.43 22.92
C PHE A 380 14.60 -30.12 23.53
N GLU A 381 14.24 -30.13 24.81
CA GLU A 381 13.81 -28.95 25.55
C GLU A 381 14.90 -28.49 26.52
N ASN A 382 15.38 -27.27 26.36
CA ASN A 382 16.30 -26.65 27.31
C ASN A 382 15.49 -25.72 28.25
N HIS A 383 15.25 -26.20 29.48
CA HIS A 383 14.41 -25.54 30.47
C HIS A 383 15.27 -25.06 31.65
N TYR A 384 15.26 -23.75 31.84
CA TYR A 384 15.51 -23.03 33.10
C TYR A 384 16.94 -22.73 33.58
N GLU A 385 17.04 -21.43 33.92
CA GLU A 385 18.06 -20.64 34.62
C GLU A 385 19.34 -21.35 35.09
N ASP A 386 20.36 -21.25 34.27
CA ASP A 386 21.73 -21.39 34.70
C ASP A 386 22.17 -20.12 35.47
N ILE A 387 21.95 -20.09 36.79
CA ILE A 387 22.47 -19.05 37.69
C ILE A 387 23.99 -19.25 37.95
N VAL A 388 24.68 -20.14 37.24
CA VAL A 388 26.12 -20.40 37.47
C VAL A 388 26.97 -19.94 36.29
N THR A 389 27.96 -19.11 36.60
CA THR A 389 28.85 -18.40 35.67
C THR A 389 29.81 -19.27 34.83
N THR A 390 29.61 -20.59 34.78
CA THR A 390 30.39 -21.51 33.93
C THR A 390 29.46 -22.59 33.39
N VAL A 391 28.91 -22.36 32.20
CA VAL A 391 28.02 -23.29 31.47
C VAL A 391 28.84 -24.22 30.57
N GLY A 392 28.55 -25.52 30.63
CA GLY A 392 29.09 -26.54 29.73
C GLY A 392 28.42 -26.56 28.35
N THR A 393 29.06 -27.16 27.35
CA THR A 393 28.48 -27.27 25.98
C THR A 393 27.54 -28.47 25.88
N THR A 394 26.29 -28.28 25.44
CA THR A 394 25.41 -29.39 25.06
C THR A 394 25.55 -29.69 23.57
N THR A 395 25.95 -30.91 23.24
CA THR A 395 25.90 -31.38 21.84
C THR A 395 24.63 -32.20 21.64
N MET A 396 23.80 -31.77 20.71
CA MET A 396 22.58 -32.46 20.33
C MET A 396 22.73 -33.00 18.90
N THR A 397 22.36 -34.27 18.77
CA THR A 397 22.21 -34.96 17.49
C THR A 397 20.80 -35.53 17.49
N GLY A 398 19.92 -34.96 16.68
CA GLY A 398 18.52 -35.37 16.59
C GLY A 398 18.40 -36.79 16.03
N GLY A 399 19.23 -37.08 15.03
CA GLY A 399 19.18 -38.34 14.29
C GLY A 399 18.42 -38.16 12.99
N ALA A 400 17.49 -39.06 12.71
CA ALA A 400 16.63 -38.94 11.53
C ALA A 400 15.21 -38.67 12.00
N GLY A 401 14.52 -37.72 11.38
CA GLY A 401 13.19 -37.29 11.80
C GLY A 401 13.03 -35.80 11.58
N ALA A 402 11.84 -35.28 11.85
CA ALA A 402 11.62 -33.83 11.91
C ALA A 402 11.79 -33.39 13.37
N ASP A 403 13.03 -33.12 13.74
CA ASP A 403 13.39 -32.92 15.14
C ASP A 403 13.11 -31.48 15.59
N THR A 404 12.79 -31.34 16.87
CA THR A 404 12.45 -30.04 17.47
C THR A 404 13.42 -29.69 18.58
N TYR A 405 14.15 -28.59 18.39
CA TYR A 405 15.08 -28.04 19.36
C TYR A 405 14.45 -26.81 20.01
N SER A 406 14.00 -26.98 21.24
CA SER A 406 13.14 -26.06 21.94
C SER A 406 13.86 -25.32 23.05
N TYR A 407 13.78 -24.00 23.01
CA TYR A 407 14.48 -23.13 23.94
C TYR A 407 13.52 -22.17 24.60
N ALA A 408 13.53 -22.19 25.93
CA ALA A 408 12.77 -21.24 26.72
C ALA A 408 13.54 -19.95 26.97
N TYR A 409 14.87 -19.86 26.87
CA TYR A 409 15.58 -18.62 27.27
C TYR A 409 16.65 -18.22 26.26
N LEU A 410 16.82 -16.91 26.09
CA LEU A 410 17.69 -16.31 25.07
C LEU A 410 19.03 -15.75 25.61
N GLY A 411 19.34 -16.00 26.88
CA GLY A 411 20.62 -15.65 27.51
C GLY A 411 21.60 -16.83 27.55
N THR A 412 22.37 -16.99 28.65
CA THR A 412 23.42 -18.02 28.83
C THR A 412 23.01 -19.46 28.49
N ASN A 413 21.71 -19.77 28.49
CA ASN A 413 21.16 -21.10 28.20
C ASN A 413 21.18 -21.47 26.71
N LEU A 414 21.25 -20.50 25.81
CA LEU A 414 21.45 -20.72 24.38
C LEU A 414 22.95 -20.89 24.06
N ASP A 415 23.82 -20.47 24.98
CA ASP A 415 25.22 -20.19 24.73
C ASP A 415 26.08 -21.46 24.79
N LYS A 416 26.81 -21.73 23.69
CA LYS A 416 27.67 -22.91 23.48
C LYS A 416 26.96 -24.23 23.20
N ASP A 417 25.64 -24.24 23.03
CA ASP A 417 24.94 -25.41 22.51
C ASP A 417 25.28 -25.64 21.03
N ILE A 418 25.32 -26.91 20.63
CA ILE A 418 25.68 -27.31 19.28
C ILE A 418 24.63 -28.29 18.75
N ILE A 419 23.95 -27.90 17.67
CA ILE A 419 23.19 -28.81 16.83
C ILE A 419 24.13 -29.29 15.71
N THR A 420 24.15 -30.60 15.49
CA THR A 420 25.16 -31.27 14.64
C THR A 420 24.61 -31.76 13.30
N ASP A 421 23.30 -31.81 13.13
CA ASP A 421 22.63 -32.43 11.99
C ASP A 421 21.37 -31.67 11.51
N PHE A 422 21.27 -30.36 11.79
CA PHE A 422 20.11 -29.53 11.41
C PHE A 422 19.84 -29.54 9.90
N SER A 423 18.62 -29.90 9.52
CA SER A 423 18.18 -30.09 8.15
C SER A 423 17.01 -29.17 7.80
N ILE A 424 16.57 -29.21 6.53
CA ILE A 424 15.41 -28.43 6.07
C ILE A 424 14.07 -28.90 6.67
N GLU A 425 14.04 -30.09 7.29
CA GLU A 425 12.84 -30.64 7.96
C GLU A 425 12.82 -30.37 9.47
N ASP A 426 13.96 -29.96 10.04
CA ASP A 426 14.10 -29.66 11.46
C ASP A 426 13.64 -28.25 11.79
N ARG A 427 13.33 -28.05 13.06
CA ARG A 427 12.92 -26.74 13.56
C ARG A 427 13.52 -26.40 14.91
N ILE A 428 13.72 -25.10 15.11
CA ILE A 428 14.14 -24.53 16.39
C ILE A 428 12.99 -23.69 16.91
N ASP A 429 12.47 -24.05 18.08
CA ASP A 429 11.23 -23.54 18.63
C ASP A 429 11.50 -22.71 19.89
N PHE A 430 11.27 -21.40 19.81
CA PHE A 430 11.47 -20.47 20.93
C PHE A 430 10.12 -20.12 21.57
N PHE A 431 9.70 -20.96 22.51
CA PHE A 431 8.31 -21.04 22.94
C PHE A 431 8.01 -20.36 24.30
N PHE A 432 9.01 -20.12 25.16
CA PHE A 432 8.78 -19.56 26.51
C PHE A 432 9.89 -18.65 27.04
N VAL A 433 10.14 -17.54 26.35
CA VAL A 433 11.15 -16.53 26.76
C VAL A 433 10.57 -15.50 27.72
N GLU A 434 10.90 -15.64 29.02
CA GLU A 434 10.32 -14.84 30.13
C GLU A 434 10.56 -13.33 30.03
N THR A 435 11.56 -12.89 29.29
CA THR A 435 11.90 -11.48 29.12
C THR A 435 11.03 -10.77 28.08
N GLY A 436 10.16 -11.49 27.34
CA GLY A 436 9.24 -10.90 26.37
C GLY A 436 9.15 -11.68 25.07
N PRO A 437 8.20 -11.29 24.19
CA PRO A 437 7.98 -11.98 22.92
C PRO A 437 9.27 -12.03 22.12
N VAL A 438 9.60 -13.23 21.66
CA VAL A 438 10.78 -13.47 20.84
C VAL A 438 10.55 -12.84 19.48
N SER A 439 11.43 -11.92 19.11
CA SER A 439 11.42 -11.34 17.79
C SER A 439 12.55 -11.95 16.99
N PHE A 440 12.19 -12.85 16.08
CA PHE A 440 13.14 -13.25 15.05
C PHE A 440 13.28 -12.14 14.02
N ILE A 441 14.47 -11.53 13.98
CA ILE A 441 14.78 -10.37 13.12
C ILE A 441 15.56 -10.77 11.87
N GLY A 442 15.62 -12.06 11.54
CA GLY A 442 16.37 -12.55 10.39
C GLY A 442 17.88 -12.45 10.62
N SER A 443 18.63 -11.91 9.66
CA SER A 443 20.06 -11.65 9.78
C SER A 443 20.41 -10.23 10.26
N GLY A 444 19.38 -9.41 10.55
CA GLY A 444 19.52 -8.03 10.97
C GLY A 444 20.30 -7.85 12.27
N ALA A 445 20.85 -6.65 12.49
CA ALA A 445 21.48 -6.32 13.76
C ALA A 445 20.44 -6.14 14.86
N PHE A 446 20.80 -6.54 16.09
CA PHE A 446 19.95 -6.25 17.24
C PHE A 446 19.75 -4.75 17.39
N THR A 447 18.54 -4.36 17.75
CA THR A 447 18.11 -2.97 17.76
C THR A 447 18.05 -2.41 19.18
N ASN A 448 18.87 -2.94 20.10
CA ASN A 448 18.80 -2.69 21.55
C ASN A 448 17.40 -2.99 22.12
N VAL A 449 16.76 -4.00 21.54
CA VAL A 449 15.45 -4.47 21.97
C VAL A 449 15.67 -5.86 22.51
N ALA A 450 15.29 -6.04 23.78
CA ALA A 450 15.41 -7.30 24.48
C ALA A 450 14.67 -8.41 23.72
N ASN A 451 15.26 -9.60 23.68
CA ASN A 451 14.72 -10.84 23.11
C ASN A 451 14.66 -10.90 21.59
N GLN A 452 15.62 -10.24 20.95
CA GLN A 452 15.80 -10.43 19.52
C GLN A 452 16.68 -11.64 19.25
N ILE A 453 16.27 -12.43 18.28
CA ILE A 453 17.08 -13.50 17.72
C ILE A 453 17.42 -13.13 16.30
N ARG A 454 18.70 -13.25 15.97
CA ARG A 454 19.18 -13.20 14.60
C ARG A 454 20.00 -14.43 14.27
N TYR A 455 20.08 -14.77 13.00
CA TYR A 455 21.09 -15.71 12.53
C TYR A 455 22.23 -14.96 11.84
N LEU A 456 23.46 -15.47 12.00
CA LEU A 456 24.63 -15.06 11.26
C LEU A 456 25.28 -16.27 10.63
N LYS A 457 25.65 -16.16 9.36
CA LYS A 457 26.44 -17.18 8.67
C LYS A 457 27.93 -16.95 8.95
N SER A 458 28.62 -17.96 9.48
CA SER A 458 30.06 -17.91 9.78
C SER A 458 30.75 -19.13 9.19
N GLY A 459 31.41 -18.95 8.03
CA GLY A 459 31.99 -20.06 7.28
C GLY A 459 30.93 -21.06 6.83
N SER A 460 31.07 -22.33 7.23
CA SER A 460 30.08 -23.40 6.97
C SER A 460 29.12 -23.64 8.14
N THR A 461 28.95 -22.66 9.03
CA THR A 461 28.08 -22.77 10.22
C THR A 461 27.07 -21.62 10.25
N THR A 462 25.95 -21.87 10.91
CA THR A 462 24.95 -20.85 11.22
C THR A 462 24.97 -20.61 12.72
N LEU A 463 25.21 -19.37 13.11
CA LEU A 463 25.21 -18.92 14.48
C LEU A 463 23.88 -18.24 14.74
N LEU A 464 23.04 -18.86 15.54
CA LEU A 464 21.81 -18.24 16.00
C LEU A 464 22.13 -17.48 17.28
N GLN A 465 22.20 -16.16 17.15
CA GLN A 465 22.55 -15.27 18.24
C GLN A 465 21.28 -14.67 18.82
N ALA A 466 21.29 -14.49 20.13
CA ALA A 466 20.22 -13.78 20.80
C ALA A 466 20.78 -12.63 21.65
N ASP A 467 20.12 -11.49 21.57
CA ASP A 467 20.27 -10.34 22.46
C ASP A 467 19.05 -10.32 23.36
N SER A 468 19.22 -10.87 24.55
CA SER A 468 18.15 -11.04 25.51
C SER A 468 17.91 -9.77 26.34
N ASN A 469 18.95 -8.97 26.57
CA ASN A 469 18.90 -7.81 27.45
C ASN A 469 18.59 -6.50 26.70
N GLY A 470 18.65 -6.53 25.36
CA GLY A 470 18.39 -5.38 24.50
C GLY A 470 19.49 -4.33 24.56
N ASP A 471 20.74 -4.72 24.80
CA ASP A 471 21.88 -3.82 24.76
C ASP A 471 22.53 -3.75 23.37
N GLY A 472 21.96 -4.48 22.40
CA GLY A 472 22.40 -4.52 21.00
C GLY A 472 23.50 -5.53 20.74
N VAL A 473 23.94 -6.29 21.76
CA VAL A 473 25.02 -7.26 21.67
C VAL A 473 24.46 -8.66 21.88
N ALA A 474 25.02 -9.65 21.17
CA ALA A 474 24.65 -11.04 21.40
C ALA A 474 25.04 -11.45 22.82
N ASP A 475 24.04 -11.74 23.65
CA ASP A 475 24.22 -12.34 24.97
C ASP A 475 24.55 -13.82 24.85
N ALA A 476 24.02 -14.48 23.81
CA ALA A 476 24.24 -15.90 23.60
C ALA A 476 24.22 -16.34 22.13
N THR A 477 24.86 -17.48 21.86
CA THR A 477 24.98 -18.08 20.53
C THR A 477 24.77 -19.60 20.57
N LEU A 478 23.72 -20.05 19.87
CA LEU A 478 23.52 -21.44 19.46
C LEU A 478 24.25 -21.69 18.14
N THR A 479 25.02 -22.77 18.08
CA THR A 479 25.76 -23.15 16.88
C THR A 479 25.05 -24.27 16.14
N ILE A 480 24.63 -23.99 14.91
CA ILE A 480 24.28 -25.01 13.92
C ILE A 480 25.54 -25.30 13.12
N SER A 481 26.16 -26.44 13.40
CA SER A 481 27.54 -26.71 12.98
C SER A 481 27.67 -27.34 11.58
N ASN A 482 26.56 -27.74 10.96
CA ASN A 482 26.53 -28.52 9.72
C ASN A 482 26.16 -27.73 8.45
N GLY A 483 25.98 -26.41 8.52
CA GLY A 483 25.79 -25.58 7.33
C GLY A 483 25.53 -24.09 7.64
N ALA A 484 25.64 -23.25 6.61
CA ALA A 484 25.36 -21.81 6.66
C ALA A 484 24.00 -21.52 5.98
N PHE A 485 22.98 -21.19 6.77
CA PHE A 485 21.58 -21.17 6.36
C PHE A 485 20.92 -19.81 6.62
N ASP A 486 19.98 -19.42 5.77
CA ASP A 486 19.00 -18.39 6.11
C ASP A 486 17.85 -19.05 6.85
N LEU A 487 17.41 -18.45 7.94
CA LEU A 487 16.31 -18.97 8.76
C LEU A 487 15.09 -18.06 8.67
N ARG A 488 13.90 -18.64 8.79
CA ARG A 488 12.63 -17.92 9.02
C ARG A 488 11.74 -18.72 9.91
N GLU A 489 10.84 -17.97 10.50
CA GLU A 489 9.67 -18.52 11.13
C GLU A 489 8.81 -19.31 10.13
N THR A 490 8.31 -20.47 10.55
CA THR A 490 7.37 -21.31 9.79
C THR A 490 6.06 -20.57 9.48
N SER A 491 5.70 -19.61 10.32
CA SER A 491 4.66 -18.60 10.09
C SER A 491 5.11 -17.32 10.78
N ALA A 492 4.82 -16.15 10.20
CA ALA A 492 5.27 -14.87 10.75
C ALA A 492 4.88 -14.72 12.23
N GLY A 493 5.83 -14.36 13.08
CA GLY A 493 5.68 -14.19 14.53
C GLY A 493 5.58 -15.48 15.34
N SER A 494 5.78 -16.66 14.72
CA SER A 494 5.70 -17.94 15.44
C SER A 494 6.90 -18.23 16.34
N ALA A 495 8.04 -17.57 16.12
CA ALA A 495 9.33 -17.87 16.74
C ALA A 495 9.80 -19.33 16.54
N VAL A 496 9.21 -20.04 15.57
CA VAL A 496 9.60 -21.41 15.19
C VAL A 496 10.38 -21.35 13.90
N LEU A 497 11.70 -21.47 14.00
CA LEU A 497 12.64 -21.26 12.90
C LEU A 497 12.92 -22.54 12.10
N GLN A 498 12.94 -22.38 10.79
CA GLN A 498 13.34 -23.36 9.78
C GLN A 498 14.19 -22.66 8.71
N ILE A 499 14.80 -23.43 7.81
CA ILE A 499 15.61 -22.88 6.72
C ILE A 499 14.71 -22.28 5.61
N ILE A 500 14.98 -21.04 5.14
CA ILE A 500 14.38 -20.47 3.91
C ILE A 500 15.34 -20.63 2.72
N PRO A 501 14.82 -20.88 1.52
CA PRO A 501 15.51 -20.46 0.31
C PRO A 501 15.46 -18.92 0.15
N GLU A 502 16.61 -18.25 0.23
CA GLU A 502 16.74 -16.81 -0.08
C GLU A 502 17.35 -16.61 -1.47
N ILE A 503 16.75 -15.70 -2.25
CA ILE A 503 17.18 -15.32 -3.59
C ILE A 503 17.34 -13.80 -3.63
N THR A 504 18.56 -13.34 -3.90
CA THR A 504 18.89 -11.90 -3.83
C THR A 504 19.46 -11.43 -5.16
N GLY A 505 18.90 -10.34 -5.67
CA GLY A 505 19.41 -9.57 -6.80
C GLY A 505 20.51 -8.59 -6.39
N SER A 506 20.68 -7.55 -7.18
CA SER A 506 21.75 -6.56 -7.16
C SER A 506 21.16 -5.17 -7.39
N ASN A 507 21.98 -4.12 -7.45
CA ASN A 507 21.50 -2.74 -7.68
C ASN A 507 21.41 -2.40 -9.19
N VAL A 508 21.31 -3.42 -10.04
CA VAL A 508 21.07 -3.29 -11.47
C VAL A 508 19.93 -4.23 -11.84
N ALA A 509 19.26 -3.98 -12.97
CA ALA A 509 18.15 -4.82 -13.42
C ALA A 509 18.51 -6.32 -13.46
N ASP A 510 17.83 -7.11 -12.63
CA ASP A 510 18.04 -8.54 -12.44
C ASP A 510 16.91 -9.40 -13.01
N THR A 511 17.19 -10.70 -13.17
CA THR A 511 16.15 -11.71 -13.39
C THR A 511 16.24 -12.78 -12.32
N LEU A 512 15.26 -12.81 -11.41
CA LEU A 512 15.22 -13.70 -10.25
C LEU A 512 14.13 -14.76 -10.45
N THR A 513 14.29 -15.97 -9.90
CA THR A 513 13.34 -17.08 -10.10
C THR A 513 13.14 -17.87 -8.81
N GLY A 514 11.91 -17.91 -8.31
CA GLY A 514 11.53 -18.67 -7.12
C GLY A 514 11.59 -20.20 -7.30
N THR A 515 11.71 -20.92 -6.19
CA THR A 515 11.53 -22.37 -6.06
C THR A 515 10.08 -22.73 -5.73
N ALA A 516 9.73 -24.02 -5.72
CA ALA A 516 8.35 -24.47 -5.51
C ALA A 516 7.86 -24.42 -4.04
N ILE A 517 8.71 -23.98 -3.11
CA ILE A 517 8.39 -23.77 -1.69
C ILE A 517 8.47 -22.27 -1.37
N ALA A 518 8.08 -21.86 -0.17
CA ALA A 518 8.08 -20.46 0.22
C ALA A 518 9.46 -19.80 0.06
N ASP A 519 9.59 -18.88 -0.88
CA ASP A 519 10.83 -18.12 -1.08
C ASP A 519 10.78 -16.74 -0.43
N ARG A 520 11.97 -16.17 -0.20
CA ARG A 520 12.15 -14.72 -0.09
C ARG A 520 12.99 -14.24 -1.26
N ILE A 521 12.43 -13.32 -2.03
CA ILE A 521 13.10 -12.72 -3.18
C ILE A 521 13.28 -11.23 -2.92
N PHE A 522 14.54 -10.78 -2.87
CA PHE A 522 14.91 -9.37 -2.73
C PHE A 522 15.63 -8.92 -4.00
N ALA A 523 14.96 -8.12 -4.83
CA ALA A 523 15.56 -7.69 -6.08
C ALA A 523 16.55 -6.52 -5.90
N SER A 524 16.36 -5.72 -4.84
CA SER A 524 17.24 -4.63 -4.38
C SER A 524 17.03 -3.33 -5.17
N GLY A 525 17.69 -3.14 -6.32
CA GLY A 525 17.45 -1.93 -7.09
C GLY A 525 17.79 -2.06 -8.56
N GLY A 526 17.22 -1.19 -9.37
CA GLY A 526 17.14 -1.41 -10.82
C GLY A 526 15.73 -1.85 -11.19
N ASP A 527 15.47 -1.98 -12.48
CA ASP A 527 14.15 -2.38 -12.97
C ASP A 527 14.11 -3.91 -13.05
N ASP A 528 13.66 -4.56 -11.99
CA ASP A 528 13.86 -6.00 -11.80
C ASP A 528 12.73 -6.86 -12.38
N ARG A 529 13.11 -8.04 -12.87
CA ARG A 529 12.19 -9.08 -13.37
C ARG A 529 12.19 -10.27 -12.44
N ILE A 530 11.10 -10.48 -11.73
CA ILE A 530 10.99 -11.56 -10.74
C ILE A 530 10.02 -12.62 -11.26
N ILE A 531 10.52 -13.83 -11.47
CA ILE A 531 9.74 -14.97 -11.97
C ILE A 531 9.15 -15.72 -10.77
N GLY A 532 7.84 -15.54 -10.58
CA GLY A 532 7.06 -16.17 -9.51
C GLY A 532 6.84 -17.66 -9.73
N SER A 533 6.60 -18.37 -8.63
CA SER A 533 6.56 -19.83 -8.55
C SER A 533 5.34 -20.32 -7.74
N THR A 534 5.25 -21.62 -7.43
CA THR A 534 4.30 -22.14 -6.44
C THR A 534 4.86 -21.98 -5.02
N GLY A 535 3.99 -21.76 -4.04
CA GLY A 535 4.40 -21.56 -2.65
C GLY A 535 4.03 -20.15 -2.13
N PRO A 536 4.02 -19.95 -0.80
CA PRO A 536 3.75 -18.63 -0.23
C PRO A 536 5.02 -17.77 -0.23
N ASP A 537 5.24 -17.09 -1.34
CA ASP A 537 6.44 -16.25 -1.53
C ASP A 537 6.27 -14.87 -0.90
N VAL A 538 7.39 -14.29 -0.47
CA VAL A 538 7.47 -12.87 -0.13
C VAL A 538 8.49 -12.21 -1.04
N ILE A 539 7.99 -11.27 -1.83
CA ILE A 539 8.77 -10.60 -2.87
C ILE A 539 8.87 -9.11 -2.55
N ASP A 540 10.08 -8.58 -2.66
CA ASP A 540 10.35 -7.14 -2.64
C ASP A 540 11.10 -6.78 -3.92
N GLY A 541 10.45 -5.99 -4.78
CA GLY A 541 11.10 -5.43 -5.98
C GLY A 541 12.21 -4.44 -5.64
N GLY A 542 12.12 -3.78 -4.49
CA GLY A 542 13.10 -2.77 -4.09
C GLY A 542 12.89 -1.43 -4.79
N THR A 543 13.96 -0.79 -5.25
CA THR A 543 13.87 0.52 -5.90
C THR A 543 14.02 0.41 -7.41
N GLY A 544 13.00 0.83 -8.15
CA GLY A 544 13.01 0.80 -9.60
C GLY A 544 11.59 0.63 -10.09
N SER A 545 11.46 0.26 -11.36
CA SER A 545 10.18 -0.20 -11.91
C SER A 545 10.19 -1.71 -11.99
N ASP A 546 9.62 -2.37 -10.99
CA ASP A 546 9.75 -3.81 -10.80
C ASP A 546 8.56 -4.59 -11.35
N ARG A 547 8.85 -5.78 -11.89
CA ARG A 547 7.88 -6.67 -12.52
C ARG A 547 7.89 -8.04 -11.89
N LEU A 548 6.77 -8.42 -11.27
CA LEU A 548 6.48 -9.81 -10.93
C LEU A 548 5.87 -10.51 -12.15
N GLU A 549 6.48 -11.60 -12.58
CA GLU A 549 6.11 -12.34 -13.78
C GLU A 549 5.79 -13.80 -13.48
N TYR A 550 4.61 -14.26 -13.90
CA TYR A 550 4.27 -15.68 -13.90
C TYR A 550 4.40 -16.25 -15.31
N GLN A 551 5.34 -17.19 -15.47
CA GLN A 551 5.58 -17.89 -16.73
C GLN A 551 4.90 -19.26 -16.76
N PHE A 552 4.03 -19.46 -17.74
CA PHE A 552 3.36 -20.74 -17.95
C PHE A 552 4.13 -21.56 -19.00
N LEU A 553 5.04 -22.42 -18.55
CA LEU A 553 5.90 -23.27 -19.39
C LEU A 553 5.32 -24.68 -19.59
N ALA A 554 5.43 -25.22 -20.81
CA ALA A 554 4.95 -26.58 -21.12
C ALA A 554 5.94 -27.71 -20.76
N ASN A 555 7.21 -27.43 -20.39
CA ASN A 555 8.25 -28.47 -20.22
C ASN A 555 9.33 -28.21 -19.14
N GLY A 556 9.01 -27.52 -18.04
CA GLY A 556 9.91 -27.37 -16.88
C GLY A 556 9.94 -25.96 -16.27
N THR A 557 10.26 -25.91 -14.96
CA THR A 557 10.42 -24.77 -14.00
C THR A 557 9.37 -23.65 -13.96
N GLY A 558 8.32 -23.67 -14.79
CA GLY A 558 7.14 -22.79 -14.66
C GLY A 558 5.90 -23.51 -14.11
N LEU A 559 4.83 -22.75 -13.85
CA LEU A 559 3.54 -23.29 -13.38
C LEU A 559 2.97 -24.30 -14.39
N SER A 560 3.14 -25.60 -14.10
CA SER A 560 2.72 -26.72 -14.95
C SER A 560 1.43 -27.36 -14.44
N GLY A 561 0.59 -27.90 -15.34
CA GLY A 561 -0.61 -28.67 -14.96
C GLY A 561 -1.90 -27.87 -14.81
N VAL A 562 -1.92 -26.64 -15.32
CA VAL A 562 -3.12 -25.81 -15.37
C VAL A 562 -4.13 -26.41 -16.35
N THR A 563 -5.21 -27.00 -15.84
CA THR A 563 -6.31 -27.49 -16.68
C THR A 563 -7.63 -27.00 -16.12
N GLY A 564 -8.60 -26.70 -17.01
CA GLY A 564 -9.90 -26.18 -16.61
C GLY A 564 -9.93 -24.65 -16.44
N SER A 565 -11.09 -24.15 -16.01
CA SER A 565 -11.28 -22.71 -15.75
C SER A 565 -10.56 -22.30 -14.47
N ARG A 566 -9.92 -21.13 -14.48
CA ARG A 566 -9.13 -20.65 -13.35
C ARG A 566 -9.30 -19.15 -13.13
N THR A 567 -9.27 -18.72 -11.87
CA THR A 567 -9.34 -17.30 -11.49
C THR A 567 -8.07 -16.90 -10.76
N PHE A 568 -7.43 -15.83 -11.23
CA PHE A 568 -6.35 -15.14 -10.55
C PHE A 568 -6.88 -13.85 -9.94
N THR A 569 -6.59 -13.62 -8.66
CA THR A 569 -6.94 -12.37 -7.97
C THR A 569 -5.66 -11.61 -7.68
N ILE A 570 -5.60 -10.39 -8.19
CA ILE A 570 -4.43 -9.51 -8.12
C ILE A 570 -4.83 -8.31 -7.27
N THR A 571 -4.04 -8.05 -6.24
CA THR A 571 -4.26 -6.99 -5.25
C THR A 571 -2.99 -6.18 -5.07
N ALA A 572 -3.09 -5.02 -4.42
CA ALA A 572 -1.94 -4.14 -4.14
C ALA A 572 -0.74 -4.82 -3.44
N SER A 573 -0.95 -5.95 -2.75
CA SER A 573 0.07 -6.62 -1.96
C SER A 573 0.24 -8.10 -2.26
N GLY A 574 -0.36 -8.61 -3.35
CA GLY A 574 -0.25 -10.04 -3.64
C GLY A 574 -1.07 -10.57 -4.81
N VAL A 575 -0.69 -11.77 -5.23
CA VAL A 575 -1.37 -12.59 -6.23
C VAL A 575 -1.82 -13.90 -5.61
N THR A 576 -3.09 -14.27 -5.82
CA THR A 576 -3.63 -15.57 -5.42
C THR A 576 -4.37 -16.24 -6.57
N ASP A 577 -4.43 -17.56 -6.59
CA ASP A 577 -5.26 -18.30 -7.53
C ASP A 577 -6.33 -19.16 -6.83
N SER A 578 -7.43 -19.44 -7.54
CA SER A 578 -8.56 -20.20 -7.00
C SER A 578 -8.24 -21.65 -6.63
N ALA A 579 -7.07 -22.16 -7.01
CA ALA A 579 -6.60 -23.50 -6.68
C ALA A 579 -5.62 -23.53 -5.48
N GLY A 580 -5.22 -22.36 -4.96
CA GLY A 580 -4.27 -22.25 -3.84
C GLY A 580 -2.84 -22.64 -4.20
N GLN A 581 -2.49 -22.67 -5.48
CA GLN A 581 -1.15 -22.96 -5.98
C GLN A 581 -0.25 -21.72 -5.99
N ILE A 582 -0.84 -20.54 -6.18
CA ILE A 582 -0.16 -19.25 -6.06
C ILE A 582 -0.69 -18.54 -4.82
N ASN A 583 0.21 -18.12 -3.93
CA ASN A 583 -0.10 -17.31 -2.77
C ASN A 583 1.06 -16.35 -2.47
N THR A 584 1.36 -15.47 -3.41
CA THR A 584 2.54 -14.60 -3.32
C THR A 584 2.15 -13.27 -2.70
N GLY A 585 2.81 -12.91 -1.59
CA GLY A 585 2.80 -11.55 -1.07
C GLY A 585 3.93 -10.74 -1.70
N PHE A 586 3.65 -9.50 -2.07
CA PHE A 586 4.68 -8.61 -2.61
C PHE A 586 4.53 -7.16 -2.14
N GLN A 587 5.63 -6.42 -2.22
CA GLN A 587 5.70 -4.97 -2.08
C GLN A 587 6.67 -4.41 -3.13
N ASN A 588 6.54 -3.11 -3.43
CA ASN A 588 7.35 -2.44 -4.46
C ASN A 588 7.33 -3.23 -5.78
N ILE A 589 6.12 -3.60 -6.20
CA ILE A 589 5.89 -4.20 -7.52
C ILE A 589 4.93 -3.28 -8.24
N GLU A 590 5.44 -2.58 -9.22
CA GLU A 590 4.70 -1.61 -10.00
C GLU A 590 3.88 -2.30 -11.08
N ARG A 591 4.29 -3.52 -11.48
CA ARG A 591 3.64 -4.29 -12.54
C ARG A 591 3.59 -5.79 -12.25
N VAL A 592 2.39 -6.37 -12.37
CA VAL A 592 2.21 -7.82 -12.38
C VAL A 592 2.00 -8.27 -13.82
N SER A 593 2.78 -9.24 -14.27
CA SER A 593 2.71 -9.77 -15.63
C SER A 593 2.44 -11.27 -15.65
N PHE A 594 1.52 -11.66 -16.51
CA PHE A 594 1.26 -13.06 -16.85
C PHE A 594 1.70 -13.27 -18.28
N ASP A 595 2.74 -14.08 -18.46
CA ASP A 595 3.36 -14.31 -19.77
C ASP A 595 3.33 -15.81 -20.10
N THR A 596 2.77 -16.13 -21.25
CA THR A 596 2.98 -17.44 -21.87
C THR A 596 4.19 -17.31 -22.79
N ASN A 597 5.35 -17.86 -22.41
CA ASN A 597 6.59 -17.77 -23.20
C ASN A 597 6.38 -18.12 -24.68
N ALA A 598 6.14 -17.11 -25.52
CA ALA A 598 6.23 -17.15 -26.98
C ALA A 598 6.04 -15.76 -27.64
N PHE A 599 6.86 -14.77 -27.28
CA PHE A 599 7.14 -13.63 -28.16
C PHE A 599 8.54 -13.78 -28.80
N ASN A 600 8.89 -14.99 -29.25
CA ASN A 600 10.14 -15.19 -29.98
C ASN A 600 9.89 -15.08 -31.50
N PHE A 601 10.01 -13.85 -32.02
CA PHE A 601 10.09 -13.58 -33.46
C PHE A 601 11.43 -14.06 -34.03
N GLY A 602 11.56 -15.36 -34.28
CA GLY A 602 12.75 -15.87 -34.95
C GLY A 602 13.01 -17.35 -34.79
N ALA A 603 12.25 -18.19 -35.48
CA ALA A 603 12.77 -19.35 -36.19
C ALA A 603 11.62 -20.09 -36.85
N SER A 604 11.74 -20.23 -38.17
CA SER A 604 10.98 -21.15 -38.99
C SER A 604 11.03 -22.59 -38.46
N SER A 605 9.92 -23.30 -38.65
CA SER A 605 9.77 -24.77 -38.67
C SER A 605 10.05 -25.54 -37.36
N GLY A 606 8.95 -25.86 -36.65
CA GLY A 606 8.91 -26.94 -35.65
C GLY A 606 7.85 -26.69 -34.58
N GLN A 607 6.65 -27.25 -34.77
CA GLN A 607 5.56 -27.23 -33.78
C GLN A 607 6.03 -27.74 -32.42
N ALA A 608 6.26 -26.83 -31.47
CA ALA A 608 5.95 -27.10 -30.08
C ALA A 608 4.46 -26.75 -29.92
N VAL A 609 3.61 -27.77 -29.79
CA VAL A 609 2.23 -27.56 -29.34
C VAL A 609 2.32 -27.11 -27.88
N PHE A 610 2.11 -25.82 -27.62
CA PHE A 610 2.12 -25.24 -26.27
C PHE A 610 0.84 -25.67 -25.53
N THR A 611 0.97 -26.37 -24.40
CA THR A 611 -0.15 -27.01 -23.67
C THR A 611 -0.55 -26.33 -22.34
N GLY A 612 -0.15 -25.09 -22.09
CA GLY A 612 -0.32 -24.42 -20.79
C GLY A 612 -1.77 -24.05 -20.41
N PHE A 613 -2.66 -23.86 -21.38
CA PHE A 613 -4.09 -23.65 -21.16
C PHE A 613 -4.79 -24.37 -22.31
N SER A 614 -5.23 -25.62 -22.13
CA SER A 614 -5.75 -26.39 -23.29
C SER A 614 -7.27 -26.55 -23.30
N THR A 615 -7.97 -26.20 -22.21
CA THR A 615 -9.45 -26.17 -22.16
C THR A 615 -9.95 -25.29 -20.99
N GLY A 616 -10.72 -24.22 -21.26
CA GLY A 616 -11.45 -23.45 -20.22
C GLY A 616 -11.40 -21.91 -20.37
N THR A 617 -12.08 -21.20 -19.45
CA THR A 617 -12.02 -19.74 -19.34
C THR A 617 -11.00 -19.35 -18.26
N THR A 618 -10.06 -18.46 -18.60
CA THR A 618 -9.12 -17.89 -17.64
C THR A 618 -9.60 -16.50 -17.22
N THR A 619 -9.77 -16.28 -15.92
CA THR A 619 -10.21 -14.99 -15.35
C THR A 619 -9.05 -14.34 -14.61
N PHE A 620 -8.78 -13.07 -14.92
CA PHE A 620 -7.87 -12.20 -14.19
C PHE A 620 -8.69 -11.08 -13.54
N ASN A 621 -8.74 -11.08 -12.21
CA ASN A 621 -9.41 -10.05 -11.44
C ASN A 621 -8.37 -9.10 -10.82
N ALA A 622 -8.19 -7.95 -11.44
CA ALA A 622 -7.25 -6.90 -11.06
C ALA A 622 -7.91 -5.66 -10.44
N SER A 623 -9.23 -5.69 -10.17
CA SER A 623 -9.99 -4.53 -9.66
C SER A 623 -9.47 -3.94 -8.34
N ALA A 624 -8.70 -4.71 -7.57
CA ALA A 624 -8.08 -4.28 -6.31
C ALA A 624 -6.56 -4.04 -6.41
N PHE A 625 -5.99 -4.10 -7.61
CA PHE A 625 -4.59 -3.76 -7.85
C PHE A 625 -4.44 -2.24 -7.94
N THR A 626 -3.42 -1.70 -7.28
CA THR A 626 -3.13 -0.25 -7.25
C THR A 626 -1.69 0.04 -7.63
N GLY A 627 -0.98 -0.92 -8.23
CA GLY A 627 0.40 -0.71 -8.67
C GLY A 627 0.47 0.30 -9.82
N ALA A 628 1.54 1.10 -9.85
CA ALA A 628 1.61 2.28 -10.70
C ALA A 628 1.54 1.99 -12.21
N SER A 629 1.97 0.79 -12.65
CA SER A 629 2.03 0.38 -14.06
C SER A 629 1.01 -0.71 -14.43
N GLY A 630 0.03 -0.96 -13.56
CA GLY A 630 -1.09 -1.88 -13.81
C GLY A 630 -0.70 -3.34 -14.05
N VAL A 631 -1.64 -4.08 -14.63
CA VAL A 631 -1.51 -5.52 -14.91
C VAL A 631 -1.24 -5.73 -16.39
N ASN A 632 -0.21 -6.52 -16.69
CA ASN A 632 0.11 -6.97 -18.03
C ASN A 632 -0.32 -8.43 -18.24
N VAL A 633 -1.20 -8.69 -19.21
CA VAL A 633 -1.57 -10.05 -19.61
C VAL A 633 -1.18 -10.27 -21.06
N ASN A 634 -0.16 -11.09 -21.30
CA ASN A 634 0.27 -11.51 -22.63
C ASN A 634 -0.07 -13.00 -22.84
N ASN A 635 -1.13 -13.28 -23.58
CA ASN A 635 -1.60 -14.64 -23.84
C ASN A 635 -1.44 -15.01 -25.33
N ALA A 636 -0.42 -15.81 -25.63
CA ALA A 636 0.03 -16.13 -27.00
C ALA A 636 -0.17 -17.60 -27.44
N PRO A 637 -1.28 -18.28 -27.11
CA PRO A 637 -1.76 -19.32 -28.03
C PRO A 637 -3.26 -19.27 -28.34
N TYR A 638 -3.53 -19.53 -29.63
CA TYR A 638 -4.83 -19.67 -30.27
C TYR A 638 -5.79 -20.58 -29.48
N SER A 639 -6.97 -20.06 -29.11
CA SER A 639 -8.23 -20.77 -28.71
C SER A 639 -8.79 -20.69 -27.27
N ASN A 640 -8.15 -20.03 -26.28
CA ASN A 640 -8.77 -19.89 -24.94
C ASN A 640 -9.51 -18.56 -24.75
N ASN A 641 -10.58 -18.58 -23.95
CA ASN A 641 -11.31 -17.38 -23.56
C ASN A 641 -10.64 -16.71 -22.35
N VAL A 642 -10.43 -15.40 -22.44
CA VAL A 642 -9.89 -14.57 -21.35
C VAL A 642 -10.99 -13.65 -20.87
N VAL A 643 -11.20 -13.62 -19.55
CA VAL A 643 -11.97 -12.59 -18.86
C VAL A 643 -10.99 -11.76 -18.06
N PHE A 644 -10.92 -10.47 -18.32
CA PHE A 644 -10.06 -9.53 -17.59
C PHE A 644 -10.94 -8.43 -17.01
N THR A 645 -10.82 -8.22 -15.71
CA THR A 645 -11.38 -7.04 -15.04
C THR A 645 -10.22 -6.22 -14.50
N GLY A 646 -10.02 -5.06 -15.10
CA GLY A 646 -8.90 -4.19 -14.87
C GLY A 646 -8.94 -3.45 -13.54
N SER A 647 -7.86 -2.72 -13.31
CA SER A 647 -7.51 -2.06 -12.08
C SER A 647 -7.87 -0.58 -12.12
N SER A 648 -7.34 0.21 -11.19
CA SER A 648 -7.39 1.68 -11.25
C SER A 648 -6.14 2.30 -11.90
N ALA A 649 -5.21 1.48 -12.35
CA ALA A 649 -3.94 1.86 -12.95
C ALA A 649 -3.89 1.39 -14.41
N ALA A 650 -2.95 1.94 -15.18
CA ALA A 650 -2.82 1.65 -16.61
C ALA A 650 -2.55 0.16 -16.89
N ASP A 651 -3.56 -0.54 -17.39
CA ASP A 651 -3.49 -1.95 -17.72
C ASP A 651 -3.07 -2.19 -19.17
N SER A 652 -2.43 -3.32 -19.43
CA SER A 652 -2.06 -3.73 -20.78
C SER A 652 -2.41 -5.18 -21.03
N ILE A 653 -3.35 -5.41 -21.95
CA ILE A 653 -3.81 -6.76 -22.27
C ILE A 653 -3.60 -7.08 -23.74
N ALA A 654 -2.83 -8.13 -24.02
CA ALA A 654 -2.66 -8.69 -25.34
C ALA A 654 -3.28 -10.08 -25.40
N VAL A 655 -4.31 -10.23 -26.24
CA VAL A 655 -4.98 -11.51 -26.46
C VAL A 655 -4.88 -11.96 -27.91
N GLY A 656 -4.63 -13.25 -28.10
CA GLY A 656 -4.77 -13.92 -29.38
C GLY A 656 -6.23 -14.09 -29.82
N PRO A 657 -6.50 -14.96 -30.81
CA PRO A 657 -7.86 -15.25 -31.23
C PRO A 657 -8.63 -16.09 -30.20
N GLY A 658 -9.84 -15.66 -29.87
CA GLY A 658 -10.75 -16.32 -28.93
C GLY A 658 -11.99 -15.47 -28.65
N ALA A 659 -12.87 -15.94 -27.76
CA ALA A 659 -14.01 -15.16 -27.31
C ALA A 659 -13.69 -14.50 -25.95
N HIS A 660 -13.16 -13.29 -25.98
CA HIS A 660 -12.65 -12.59 -24.81
C HIS A 660 -13.64 -11.55 -24.26
N VAL A 661 -13.55 -11.27 -22.96
CA VAL A 661 -14.23 -10.15 -22.29
C VAL A 661 -13.18 -9.39 -21.53
N LEU A 662 -12.86 -8.19 -22.01
CA LEU A 662 -11.79 -7.35 -21.49
C LEU A 662 -12.41 -6.06 -20.96
N ASP A 663 -12.20 -5.77 -19.70
CA ASP A 663 -12.57 -4.51 -19.07
C ASP A 663 -11.31 -3.87 -18.51
N GLY A 664 -10.90 -2.70 -19.00
CA GLY A 664 -9.69 -2.01 -18.54
C GLY A 664 -9.85 -1.37 -17.16
N GLY A 665 -11.10 -1.18 -16.70
CA GLY A 665 -11.36 -0.53 -15.42
C GLY A 665 -11.21 0.98 -15.52
N ALA A 666 -10.43 1.56 -14.61
CA ALA A 666 -10.10 2.98 -14.64
C ALA A 666 -8.60 3.12 -14.82
N GLY A 667 -8.15 4.10 -15.58
CA GLY A 667 -6.73 4.21 -15.86
C GLY A 667 -6.51 4.77 -17.25
N SER A 668 -5.30 4.59 -17.75
CA SER A 668 -4.98 4.80 -19.16
C SER A 668 -4.66 3.44 -19.73
N ASP A 669 -5.69 2.71 -20.12
CA ASP A 669 -5.61 1.29 -20.37
C ASP A 669 -5.40 0.99 -21.86
N SER A 670 -4.60 -0.04 -22.13
CA SER A 670 -4.29 -0.51 -23.47
C SER A 670 -4.75 -1.95 -23.71
N ALA A 671 -5.50 -2.17 -24.78
CA ALA A 671 -5.88 -3.51 -25.22
C ALA A 671 -5.34 -3.76 -26.63
N GLN A 672 -4.51 -4.80 -26.78
CA GLN A 672 -4.10 -5.32 -28.07
C GLN A 672 -4.87 -6.60 -28.40
N VAL A 673 -5.65 -6.55 -29.48
CA VAL A 673 -6.29 -7.74 -30.03
C VAL A 673 -5.54 -8.19 -31.27
N ILE A 674 -4.94 -9.38 -31.18
CA ILE A 674 -4.21 -9.99 -32.28
C ILE A 674 -5.17 -10.82 -33.12
N LEU A 675 -5.41 -10.34 -34.34
CA LEU A 675 -6.24 -11.02 -35.32
C LEU A 675 -5.33 -11.79 -36.29
N SER A 676 -5.37 -13.12 -36.23
CA SER A 676 -4.62 -13.99 -37.13
C SER A 676 -5.57 -14.78 -38.05
N GLY A 677 -5.24 -14.92 -39.34
CA GLY A 677 -5.97 -15.84 -40.24
C GLY A 677 -6.25 -15.32 -41.66
N THR A 678 -7.28 -15.85 -42.31
CA THR A 678 -7.75 -15.46 -43.66
C THR A 678 -9.11 -14.78 -43.65
N THR A 679 -9.66 -14.49 -42.47
CA THR A 679 -11.04 -14.01 -42.28
C THR A 679 -11.08 -12.51 -41.99
N ASN A 680 -12.02 -11.81 -42.64
CA ASN A 680 -12.30 -10.41 -42.35
C ASN A 680 -12.82 -10.22 -40.93
N SER A 681 -12.53 -9.04 -40.36
CA SER A 681 -12.96 -8.67 -39.02
C SER A 681 -13.73 -7.36 -39.04
N THR A 682 -14.74 -7.26 -38.17
CA THR A 682 -15.57 -6.06 -38.02
C THR A 682 -15.52 -5.60 -36.57
N LEU A 683 -15.30 -4.31 -36.37
CA LEU A 683 -15.37 -3.65 -35.09
C LEU A 683 -16.62 -2.78 -35.01
N THR A 684 -17.34 -2.87 -33.91
CA THR A 684 -18.53 -2.06 -33.61
C THR A 684 -18.46 -1.52 -32.19
N GLN A 685 -18.89 -0.29 -31.96
CA GLN A 685 -18.93 0.29 -30.62
C GLN A 685 -20.37 0.46 -30.10
N THR A 686 -20.59 0.20 -28.82
CA THR A 686 -21.83 0.49 -28.09
C THR A 686 -21.47 1.02 -26.70
N GLY A 687 -21.71 2.32 -26.46
CA GLY A 687 -21.19 2.98 -25.26
C GLY A 687 -19.66 2.98 -25.23
N THR A 688 -19.07 2.58 -24.12
CA THR A 688 -17.60 2.43 -23.98
C THR A 688 -17.09 1.08 -24.48
N THR A 689 -17.97 0.17 -24.91
CA THR A 689 -17.59 -1.18 -25.34
C THR A 689 -17.37 -1.26 -26.85
N ILE A 690 -16.18 -1.69 -27.25
CA ILE A 690 -15.83 -2.09 -28.62
C ILE A 690 -15.92 -3.61 -28.72
N ARG A 691 -16.71 -4.09 -29.68
CA ARG A 691 -16.86 -5.50 -30.01
C ARG A 691 -16.12 -5.80 -31.30
N ALA A 692 -15.11 -6.68 -31.23
CA ALA A 692 -14.41 -7.22 -32.38
C ALA A 692 -14.98 -8.60 -32.75
N THR A 693 -15.44 -8.75 -33.98
CA THR A 693 -16.02 -9.99 -34.50
C THR A 693 -15.14 -10.57 -35.62
N THR A 694 -14.67 -11.81 -35.43
CA THR A 694 -13.87 -12.55 -36.42
C THR A 694 -14.41 -13.98 -36.55
N GLY A 695 -15.17 -14.25 -37.61
CA GLY A 695 -15.87 -15.54 -37.74
C GLY A 695 -16.90 -15.75 -36.62
N SER A 696 -16.71 -16.79 -35.80
CA SER A 696 -17.56 -17.09 -34.62
C SER A 696 -16.98 -16.58 -33.30
N ASN A 697 -15.79 -15.97 -33.32
CA ASN A 697 -15.14 -15.42 -32.13
C ASN A 697 -15.60 -13.97 -31.91
N ILE A 698 -15.99 -13.67 -30.67
CA ILE A 698 -16.46 -12.34 -30.24
C ILE A 698 -15.58 -11.89 -29.08
N THR A 699 -14.86 -10.78 -29.27
CA THR A 699 -14.09 -10.13 -28.23
C THR A 699 -14.77 -8.82 -27.85
N ASP A 700 -15.23 -8.72 -26.60
CA ASP A 700 -15.78 -7.50 -26.02
C ASP A 700 -14.68 -6.77 -25.24
N ILE A 701 -14.48 -5.49 -25.54
CA ILE A 701 -13.43 -4.63 -24.97
C ILE A 701 -14.11 -3.38 -24.42
N SER A 702 -14.06 -3.12 -23.12
CA SER A 702 -14.66 -1.95 -22.49
C SER A 702 -13.67 -1.19 -21.63
N ASN A 703 -13.86 0.13 -21.53
CA ASN A 703 -13.06 0.99 -20.66
C ASN A 703 -11.54 0.87 -20.95
N PHE A 704 -11.19 0.91 -22.23
CA PHE A 704 -9.81 1.01 -22.69
C PHE A 704 -9.65 2.29 -23.50
N GLU A 705 -8.68 3.12 -23.13
CA GLU A 705 -8.35 4.38 -23.79
C GLU A 705 -7.56 4.15 -25.08
N GLN A 706 -6.72 3.11 -25.11
CA GLN A 706 -5.95 2.72 -26.27
C GLN A 706 -6.31 1.31 -26.72
N VAL A 707 -7.09 1.19 -27.78
CA VAL A 707 -7.38 -0.12 -28.39
C VAL A 707 -6.54 -0.28 -29.65
N SER A 708 -5.57 -1.18 -29.55
CA SER A 708 -4.72 -1.60 -30.64
C SER A 708 -5.25 -2.85 -31.31
N VAL A 709 -5.34 -2.83 -32.63
CA VAL A 709 -5.67 -4.02 -33.43
C VAL A 709 -4.46 -4.39 -34.25
N SER A 710 -3.90 -5.57 -33.96
CA SER A 710 -2.74 -6.07 -34.69
C SER A 710 -3.13 -7.15 -35.69
N LEU A 711 -2.63 -6.99 -36.90
CA LEU A 711 -2.88 -7.91 -38.00
C LEU A 711 -1.70 -8.83 -38.25
N GLN A 712 -1.94 -10.14 -38.17
CA GLN A 712 -0.99 -11.18 -38.58
C GLN A 712 -1.63 -12.07 -39.65
N PHE A 713 -1.68 -11.57 -40.89
CA PHE A 713 -2.34 -12.26 -42.00
C PHE A 713 -1.35 -12.88 -42.98
N SER A 714 -1.49 -14.18 -43.22
CA SER A 714 -0.85 -14.86 -44.34
C SER A 714 -1.70 -14.86 -45.63
N GLY A 715 -2.92 -14.29 -45.61
CA GLY A 715 -3.90 -14.46 -46.71
C GLY A 715 -4.88 -13.33 -47.05
N GLY A 716 -4.50 -12.05 -46.88
CA GLY A 716 -5.22 -10.92 -47.51
C GLY A 716 -6.56 -10.49 -46.88
N ALA A 717 -6.70 -10.62 -45.56
CA ALA A 717 -7.89 -10.20 -44.83
C ALA A 717 -7.95 -8.68 -44.57
N SER A 718 -9.16 -8.18 -44.26
CA SER A 718 -9.48 -6.76 -44.03
C SER A 718 -10.09 -6.48 -42.64
N ILE A 719 -9.86 -5.28 -42.12
CA ILE A 719 -10.54 -4.72 -40.95
C ILE A 719 -11.50 -3.62 -41.39
N ASN A 720 -12.72 -3.62 -40.82
CA ASN A 720 -13.63 -2.50 -40.90
C ASN A 720 -14.02 -2.03 -39.49
N ALA A 721 -13.65 -0.80 -39.13
CA ALA A 721 -13.97 -0.14 -37.86
C ALA A 721 -14.86 1.10 -38.02
N THR A 722 -15.56 1.28 -39.15
CA THR A 722 -16.44 2.44 -39.41
C THR A 722 -17.52 2.68 -38.34
N GLY A 723 -17.87 1.66 -37.54
CA GLY A 723 -18.82 1.74 -36.44
C GLY A 723 -18.20 2.08 -35.08
N VAL A 724 -16.94 2.51 -35.04
CA VAL A 724 -16.20 2.88 -33.82
C VAL A 724 -16.01 4.40 -33.78
N THR A 725 -16.22 5.00 -32.62
CA THR A 725 -16.05 6.44 -32.37
C THR A 725 -14.85 6.75 -31.48
N SER A 726 -14.34 5.76 -30.73
CA SER A 726 -13.07 5.86 -30.01
C SER A 726 -11.89 5.83 -30.98
N ALA A 727 -10.80 6.51 -30.61
CA ALA A 727 -9.53 6.41 -31.32
C ALA A 727 -8.99 4.96 -31.26
N LEU A 728 -8.51 4.46 -32.39
CA LEU A 728 -7.92 3.14 -32.55
C LEU A 728 -6.48 3.24 -33.05
N THR A 729 -5.63 2.35 -32.56
CA THR A 729 -4.30 2.15 -33.15
C THR A 729 -4.31 0.89 -34.01
N PHE A 730 -3.99 1.01 -35.29
CA PHE A 730 -3.86 -0.12 -36.19
C PHE A 730 -2.39 -0.43 -36.41
N SER A 731 -1.97 -1.64 -36.04
CA SER A 731 -0.63 -2.15 -36.33
C SER A 731 -0.74 -3.23 -37.41
N VAL A 732 -0.24 -2.92 -38.60
CA VAL A 732 -0.34 -3.81 -39.76
C VAL A 732 0.97 -4.61 -39.89
N GLY A 733 0.89 -5.93 -39.69
CA GLY A 733 2.05 -6.83 -39.75
C GLY A 733 2.34 -7.41 -41.12
N TYR A 734 3.43 -8.19 -41.20
CA TYR A 734 4.00 -8.75 -42.43
C TYR A 734 3.07 -9.73 -43.16
N GLY A 735 2.90 -9.52 -44.46
CA GLY A 735 2.18 -10.43 -45.34
C GLY A 735 2.57 -10.26 -46.81
N THR A 736 2.53 -11.35 -47.57
CA THR A 736 2.70 -11.33 -49.04
C THR A 736 1.42 -10.91 -49.78
N SER A 737 0.33 -10.68 -49.05
CA SER A 737 -1.02 -10.38 -49.56
C SER A 737 -1.38 -8.91 -49.37
N ASN A 738 -2.34 -8.40 -50.14
CA ASN A 738 -2.84 -7.03 -49.97
C ASN A 738 -3.81 -6.95 -48.78
N HIS A 739 -3.77 -5.82 -48.07
CA HIS A 739 -4.58 -5.56 -46.88
C HIS A 739 -5.36 -4.26 -47.00
N SER A 740 -6.51 -4.21 -46.34
CA SER A 740 -7.31 -2.99 -46.20
C SER A 740 -7.72 -2.81 -44.75
N VAL A 741 -7.44 -1.62 -44.24
CA VAL A 741 -7.77 -1.19 -42.87
C VAL A 741 -8.58 0.08 -42.97
N THR A 742 -9.79 0.05 -42.42
CA THR A 742 -10.67 1.21 -42.31
C THR A 742 -10.89 1.54 -40.85
N GLY A 743 -10.49 2.75 -40.46
CA GLY A 743 -10.71 3.36 -39.15
C GLY A 743 -12.16 3.78 -38.91
N GLY A 744 -12.37 4.41 -37.77
CA GLY A 744 -13.64 4.88 -37.24
C GLY A 744 -13.82 6.39 -37.38
N ASN A 745 -14.48 7.00 -36.39
CA ASN A 745 -14.68 8.45 -36.30
C ASN A 745 -13.81 9.10 -35.20
N GLY A 746 -12.90 8.33 -34.59
CA GLY A 746 -11.96 8.83 -33.61
C GLY A 746 -10.66 9.27 -34.29
N ASN A 747 -9.77 9.93 -33.55
CA ASN A 747 -8.43 10.28 -34.05
C ASN A 747 -7.58 9.02 -34.11
N ASP A 748 -7.65 8.29 -35.22
CA ASP A 748 -7.03 6.99 -35.37
C ASP A 748 -5.55 7.10 -35.70
N ARG A 749 -4.79 6.11 -35.27
CA ARG A 749 -3.36 6.02 -35.53
C ARG A 749 -3.04 4.76 -36.32
N PHE A 750 -2.42 4.94 -37.48
CA PHE A 750 -1.96 3.84 -38.31
C PHE A 750 -0.45 3.72 -38.16
N GLU A 751 -0.01 2.63 -37.55
CA GLU A 751 1.41 2.35 -37.32
C GLU A 751 1.89 1.23 -38.24
N ASN A 752 2.84 1.57 -39.11
CA ASN A 752 3.55 0.57 -39.90
C ASN A 752 4.88 0.22 -39.22
N HIS A 753 4.98 -1.00 -38.69
CA HIS A 753 6.19 -1.51 -38.03
C HIS A 753 7.13 -2.20 -39.03
N PHE A 754 8.40 -1.80 -39.01
CA PHE A 754 9.48 -2.36 -39.85
C PHE A 754 10.08 -3.63 -39.24
N GLY A 755 10.36 -4.64 -40.08
CA GLY A 755 11.09 -5.84 -39.64
C GLY A 755 11.28 -6.89 -40.74
N GLY A 756 12.47 -6.85 -41.35
CA GLY A 756 13.10 -8.03 -41.94
C GLY A 756 12.93 -8.20 -43.45
N GLY A 757 13.83 -7.59 -44.22
CA GLY A 757 14.51 -8.10 -45.43
C GLY A 757 13.77 -8.86 -46.54
N SER A 758 12.44 -9.00 -46.50
CA SER A 758 11.66 -9.78 -47.47
C SER A 758 11.30 -8.90 -48.66
N THR A 759 11.72 -9.31 -49.85
CA THR A 759 11.51 -8.59 -51.11
C THR A 759 10.09 -8.76 -51.70
N THR A 760 9.19 -9.48 -51.02
CA THR A 760 7.82 -9.73 -51.50
C THR A 760 6.79 -9.41 -50.41
N ILE A 761 6.31 -8.17 -50.39
CA ILE A 761 5.30 -7.66 -49.45
C ILE A 761 4.14 -7.08 -50.27
N GLY A 762 2.89 -7.36 -49.84
CA GLY A 762 1.66 -6.83 -50.46
C GLY A 762 1.41 -5.34 -50.14
N THR A 763 0.38 -4.74 -50.75
CA THR A 763 0.02 -3.32 -50.53
C THR A 763 -0.97 -3.16 -49.37
N THR A 764 -0.83 -2.13 -48.53
CA THR A 764 -1.83 -1.78 -47.50
C THR A 764 -2.59 -0.51 -47.90
N THR A 765 -3.91 -0.58 -47.94
CA THR A 765 -4.77 0.60 -48.06
C THR A 765 -5.30 0.97 -46.69
N MET A 766 -4.97 2.19 -46.25
CA MET A 766 -5.41 2.79 -44.99
C MET A 766 -6.48 3.84 -45.29
N THR A 767 -7.59 3.77 -44.56
CA THR A 767 -8.68 4.75 -44.62
C THR A 767 -8.92 5.19 -43.19
N GLY A 768 -8.58 6.43 -42.85
CA GLY A 768 -8.68 6.99 -41.51
C GLY A 768 -10.12 7.13 -41.03
N GLY A 769 -10.99 7.66 -41.89
CA GLY A 769 -12.38 7.95 -41.55
C GLY A 769 -12.56 9.42 -41.19
N ALA A 770 -13.19 9.69 -40.05
CA ALA A 770 -13.37 11.05 -39.53
C ALA A 770 -12.53 11.22 -38.26
N GLY A 771 -12.03 12.44 -38.00
CA GLY A 771 -11.10 12.70 -36.90
C GLY A 771 -9.81 13.31 -37.43
N ALA A 772 -8.88 13.60 -36.51
CA ALA A 772 -7.53 14.04 -36.83
C ALA A 772 -6.60 12.82 -36.80
N ASP A 773 -6.51 12.11 -37.94
CA ASP A 773 -5.84 10.81 -38.01
C ASP A 773 -4.33 10.96 -38.17
N THR A 774 -3.56 10.06 -37.56
CA THR A 774 -2.09 10.05 -37.65
C THR A 774 -1.58 8.82 -38.36
N TYR A 775 -0.86 9.02 -39.46
CA TYR A 775 -0.18 7.98 -40.22
C TYR A 775 1.30 8.02 -39.88
N SER A 776 1.76 7.07 -39.06
CA SER A 776 3.12 7.08 -38.50
C SER A 776 3.99 6.00 -39.10
N TYR A 777 5.21 6.42 -39.46
CA TYR A 777 6.21 5.56 -40.06
C TYR A 777 7.50 5.60 -39.24
N THR A 778 8.06 4.43 -38.98
CA THR A 778 9.30 4.25 -38.20
C THR A 778 10.54 4.01 -39.09
N GLY A 779 10.35 3.88 -40.40
CA GLY A 779 11.43 3.69 -41.37
C GLY A 779 11.00 3.80 -42.84
N PHE A 780 11.91 4.22 -43.70
CA PHE A 780 11.70 4.37 -45.15
C PHE A 780 12.08 3.10 -45.95
N GLY A 781 11.52 1.95 -45.56
CA GLY A 781 11.76 0.66 -46.24
C GLY A 781 10.74 0.32 -47.33
N THR A 782 10.80 -0.92 -47.87
CA THR A 782 9.90 -1.45 -48.92
C THR A 782 8.40 -1.41 -48.62
N ASN A 783 8.01 -1.05 -47.40
CA ASN A 783 6.62 -0.86 -46.98
C ASN A 783 6.13 0.57 -47.24
N PHE A 784 7.00 1.58 -47.10
CA PHE A 784 6.68 2.98 -47.40
C PHE A 784 6.32 3.15 -48.90
N ASP A 785 6.90 2.33 -49.77
CA ASP A 785 6.78 2.38 -51.24
C ASP A 785 5.44 1.95 -51.84
N LYS A 786 4.54 1.37 -51.05
CA LYS A 786 3.33 0.68 -51.54
C LYS A 786 2.07 0.94 -50.74
N ASP A 787 2.20 1.67 -49.64
CA ASP A 787 1.06 2.04 -48.82
C ASP A 787 0.29 3.18 -49.46
N VAL A 788 -1.03 3.13 -49.27
CA VAL A 788 -1.96 4.11 -49.79
C VAL A 788 -2.76 4.67 -48.62
N ILE A 789 -2.65 5.98 -48.39
CA ILE A 789 -3.58 6.73 -47.56
C ILE A 789 -4.75 7.15 -48.46
N ALA A 790 -5.95 6.66 -48.14
CA ALA A 790 -7.12 6.75 -49.00
C ALA A 790 -7.96 8.02 -48.79
N ASP A 791 -7.77 8.76 -47.70
CA ASP A 791 -8.68 9.83 -47.24
C ASP A 791 -8.02 10.90 -46.34
N PHE A 792 -6.75 11.27 -46.58
CA PHE A 792 -6.02 12.29 -45.81
C PHE A 792 -6.73 13.67 -45.77
N ALA A 793 -7.10 14.13 -44.58
CA ALA A 793 -7.81 15.38 -44.31
C ALA A 793 -6.90 16.51 -43.78
N THR A 794 -7.45 17.71 -43.57
CA THR A 794 -6.67 18.89 -43.10
C THR A 794 -6.19 18.78 -41.65
N GLU A 795 -6.89 18.02 -40.83
CA GLU A 795 -6.54 17.79 -39.42
C GLU A 795 -5.60 16.58 -39.25
N ASP A 796 -5.46 15.77 -40.31
CA ASP A 796 -4.62 14.58 -40.32
C ASP A 796 -3.13 14.93 -40.36
N ARG A 797 -2.33 13.99 -39.87
CA ARG A 797 -0.88 14.13 -39.74
C ARG A 797 -0.17 12.94 -40.34
N ILE A 798 0.94 13.22 -41.03
CA ILE A 798 1.94 12.21 -41.36
C ILE A 798 3.14 12.44 -40.46
N ASP A 799 3.37 11.50 -39.54
CA ASP A 799 4.43 11.60 -38.55
C ASP A 799 5.66 10.81 -39.02
N LEU A 800 6.71 11.55 -39.39
CA LEU A 800 8.01 11.03 -39.82
C LEU A 800 9.12 11.29 -38.78
N SER A 801 8.76 11.79 -37.59
CA SER A 801 9.72 12.23 -36.57
C SER A 801 10.57 11.08 -36.00
N LEU A 802 10.05 9.84 -36.05
CA LEU A 802 10.67 8.66 -35.45
C LEU A 802 11.56 7.85 -36.43
N ILE A 803 11.92 8.41 -37.59
CA ILE A 803 12.63 7.64 -38.63
C ILE A 803 14.15 7.66 -38.43
N GLY A 804 14.75 6.47 -38.23
CA GLY A 804 16.15 6.33 -37.79
C GLY A 804 17.06 5.38 -38.58
N LEU A 805 16.71 4.91 -39.79
CA LEU A 805 17.33 3.70 -40.36
C LEU A 805 18.35 3.83 -41.50
N PHE A 806 18.54 4.99 -42.15
CA PHE A 806 19.64 5.15 -43.13
C PHE A 806 20.89 5.82 -42.55
N ASN A 807 20.70 6.79 -41.65
CA ASN A 807 21.75 7.25 -40.74
C ASN A 807 21.13 7.92 -39.50
N PRO A 808 21.23 7.31 -38.29
CA PRO A 808 20.60 7.84 -37.07
C PRO A 808 21.25 9.13 -36.53
N SER A 809 22.32 9.62 -37.17
CA SER A 809 23.06 10.82 -36.73
C SER A 809 22.67 12.12 -37.44
N ALA A 810 21.69 12.10 -38.35
CA ALA A 810 21.20 13.30 -39.04
C ALA A 810 19.65 13.40 -39.01
N PRO A 811 19.07 14.56 -38.64
CA PRO A 811 17.62 14.73 -38.54
C PRO A 811 16.94 14.68 -39.91
N VAL A 812 15.67 14.29 -39.95
CA VAL A 812 14.82 14.42 -41.14
C VAL A 812 14.72 15.89 -41.54
N ARG A 813 14.89 16.18 -42.82
CA ARG A 813 14.81 17.54 -43.36
C ARG A 813 13.69 17.62 -44.37
N PHE A 814 12.57 18.23 -43.96
CA PHE A 814 11.52 18.57 -44.90
C PHE A 814 11.92 19.76 -45.75
N ILE A 815 11.99 19.56 -47.08
CA ILE A 815 12.41 20.60 -48.03
C ILE A 815 11.24 21.11 -48.88
N GLY A 816 10.00 20.80 -48.49
CA GLY A 816 8.80 21.17 -49.25
C GLY A 816 8.80 20.54 -50.64
N THR A 817 8.77 21.38 -51.68
CA THR A 817 8.79 20.96 -53.09
C THR A 817 10.17 21.04 -53.74
N ALA A 818 11.20 21.47 -52.98
CA ALA A 818 12.55 21.62 -53.51
C ALA A 818 13.11 20.27 -53.99
N THR A 819 14.04 20.33 -54.95
CA THR A 819 14.80 19.16 -55.39
C THR A 819 15.75 18.71 -54.28
N PHE A 820 15.97 17.40 -54.15
CA PHE A 820 16.97 16.87 -53.25
C PHE A 820 18.35 17.45 -53.55
N SER A 821 19.12 17.71 -52.50
CA SER A 821 20.40 18.42 -52.55
C SER A 821 21.57 17.54 -52.09
N ASN A 822 21.46 16.23 -52.30
CA ASN A 822 22.43 15.20 -51.87
C ASN A 822 22.73 15.25 -50.36
N ILE A 823 21.69 15.53 -49.56
CA ILE A 823 21.76 15.49 -48.11
C ILE A 823 20.90 14.31 -47.67
N VAL A 824 21.45 13.47 -46.80
CA VAL A 824 20.73 12.33 -46.22
C VAL A 824 19.44 12.76 -45.50
N ASN A 825 18.47 11.86 -45.47
CA ASN A 825 17.17 12.03 -44.79
C ASN A 825 16.39 13.27 -45.25
N GLN A 826 16.44 13.62 -46.54
CA GLN A 826 15.58 14.67 -47.09
C GLN A 826 14.21 14.13 -47.48
N VAL A 827 13.17 14.89 -47.13
CA VAL A 827 11.78 14.57 -47.46
C VAL A 827 11.18 15.74 -48.24
N ARG A 828 10.52 15.42 -49.34
CA ARG A 828 9.79 16.38 -50.17
C ARG A 828 8.42 15.84 -50.51
N TYR A 829 7.50 16.70 -50.91
CA TYR A 829 6.25 16.28 -51.54
C TYR A 829 6.21 16.71 -53.00
N ALA A 830 5.47 15.94 -53.80
CA ALA A 830 5.18 16.21 -55.20
C ALA A 830 3.72 15.89 -55.52
N LYS A 831 3.02 16.82 -56.13
CA LYS A 831 1.64 16.62 -56.61
C LYS A 831 1.69 15.86 -57.94
N SER A 832 0.95 14.76 -58.07
CA SER A 832 0.90 13.91 -59.27
C SER A 832 -0.54 13.59 -59.65
N GLY A 833 -1.13 14.37 -60.57
CA GLY A 833 -2.55 14.25 -60.90
C GLY A 833 -3.43 14.64 -59.71
N SER A 834 -4.30 13.73 -59.27
CA SER A 834 -5.16 13.90 -58.10
C SER A 834 -4.56 13.33 -56.81
N THR A 835 -3.26 12.99 -56.80
CA THR A 835 -2.58 12.43 -55.63
C THR A 835 -1.44 13.33 -55.18
N THR A 836 -1.09 13.21 -53.90
CA THR A 836 0.13 13.78 -53.34
C THR A 836 1.10 12.64 -53.07
N LEU A 837 2.32 12.75 -53.58
CA LEU A 837 3.40 11.79 -53.38
C LEU A 837 4.37 12.37 -52.38
N LEU A 838 4.59 11.67 -51.28
CA LEU A 838 5.63 12.02 -50.32
C LEU A 838 6.87 11.18 -50.63
N GLN A 839 7.96 11.86 -50.99
CA GLN A 839 9.17 11.24 -51.52
C GLN A 839 10.34 11.48 -50.59
N VAL A 840 11.20 10.47 -50.48
CA VAL A 840 12.26 10.45 -49.49
C VAL A 840 13.58 10.09 -50.12
N ASP A 841 14.62 10.89 -49.87
CA ASP A 841 16.03 10.59 -50.16
C ASP A 841 16.72 10.32 -48.81
N GLY A 842 16.76 9.03 -48.43
CA GLY A 842 17.34 8.58 -47.17
C GLY A 842 18.85 8.50 -47.23
N ASN A 843 19.39 8.05 -48.36
CA ASN A 843 20.81 7.80 -48.54
C ASN A 843 21.63 9.05 -48.97
N GLY A 844 20.95 10.13 -49.35
CA GLY A 844 21.54 11.41 -49.74
C GLY A 844 22.12 11.44 -51.15
N ASP A 845 21.66 10.59 -52.07
CA ASP A 845 22.15 10.50 -53.45
C ASP A 845 21.41 11.44 -54.43
N GLY A 846 20.39 12.17 -53.93
CA GLY A 846 19.58 13.10 -54.72
C GLY A 846 18.39 12.45 -55.43
N VAL A 847 18.14 11.16 -55.23
CA VAL A 847 17.02 10.39 -55.82
C VAL A 847 16.09 9.91 -54.71
N ALA A 848 14.80 9.83 -55.01
CA ALA A 848 13.84 9.26 -54.06
C ALA A 848 14.12 7.75 -53.90
N ASP A 849 14.54 7.36 -52.70
CA ASP A 849 14.61 5.97 -52.23
C ASP A 849 13.22 5.38 -52.01
N ALA A 850 12.28 6.19 -51.53
CA ALA A 850 10.94 5.72 -51.19
C ALA A 850 9.79 6.70 -51.52
N THR A 851 8.58 6.18 -51.77
CA THR A 851 7.38 7.01 -52.08
C THR A 851 6.08 6.50 -51.44
N LEU A 852 5.48 7.33 -50.59
CA LEU A 852 4.14 7.13 -50.03
C LEU A 852 3.08 7.83 -50.91
N THR A 853 1.95 7.15 -51.15
CA THR A 853 0.83 7.68 -51.94
C THR A 853 -0.31 8.16 -51.06
N ILE A 854 -0.66 9.45 -51.17
CA ILE A 854 -1.89 10.03 -50.63
C ILE A 854 -2.88 10.16 -51.80
N ALA A 855 -3.89 9.30 -51.80
CA ALA A 855 -4.71 9.06 -52.99
C ALA A 855 -5.90 10.00 -53.18
N ASN A 856 -6.26 10.79 -52.17
CA ASN A 856 -7.50 11.56 -52.13
C ASN A 856 -7.37 13.05 -52.48
N GLY A 857 -6.18 13.52 -52.89
CA GLY A 857 -6.03 14.89 -53.37
C GLY A 857 -4.59 15.35 -53.58
N ALA A 858 -4.46 16.51 -54.23
CA ALA A 858 -3.20 17.22 -54.44
C ALA A 858 -3.11 18.41 -53.46
N PHE A 859 -2.32 18.27 -52.41
CA PHE A 859 -2.25 19.21 -51.29
C PHE A 859 -0.87 19.85 -51.16
N ASP A 860 -0.82 21.06 -50.60
CA ASP A 860 0.43 21.62 -50.07
C ASP A 860 0.57 21.16 -48.62
N ILE A 861 1.74 20.62 -48.30
CA ILE A 861 2.04 20.03 -47.00
C ILE A 861 3.21 20.81 -46.39
N ARG A 862 3.16 21.05 -45.08
CA ARG A 862 4.26 21.65 -44.30
C ARG A 862 4.47 20.92 -42.99
N GLU A 863 5.62 21.19 -42.39
CA GLU A 863 5.85 20.78 -41.01
C GLU A 863 4.93 21.56 -40.05
N THR A 864 4.40 20.91 -39.03
CA THR A 864 3.60 21.55 -37.97
C THR A 864 4.43 22.55 -37.15
N ALA A 865 5.75 22.33 -37.09
CA ALA A 865 6.74 23.26 -36.58
C ALA A 865 8.05 23.05 -37.36
N LEU A 866 8.83 24.12 -37.59
CA LEU A 866 10.08 24.03 -38.36
C LEU A 866 11.02 22.95 -37.80
N GLY A 867 11.38 21.97 -38.63
CA GLY A 867 12.25 20.85 -38.26
C GLY A 867 11.57 19.72 -37.48
N SER A 868 10.24 19.72 -37.33
CA SER A 868 9.51 18.67 -36.60
C SER A 868 9.36 17.35 -37.35
N ALA A 869 9.46 17.37 -38.69
CA ALA A 869 9.12 16.24 -39.56
C ALA A 869 7.70 15.66 -39.38
N VAL A 870 6.81 16.38 -38.68
CA VAL A 870 5.39 16.06 -38.60
C VAL A 870 4.67 16.91 -39.62
N LEU A 871 4.03 16.27 -40.58
CA LEU A 871 3.52 16.91 -41.78
C LEU A 871 1.99 17.03 -41.74
N GLN A 872 1.48 18.23 -42.03
CA GLN A 872 0.05 18.54 -42.12
C GLN A 872 -0.25 19.37 -43.37
N ILE A 873 -1.53 19.43 -43.73
CA ILE A 873 -2.03 20.37 -44.75
C ILE A 873 -2.11 21.76 -44.10
N VAL A 874 -1.53 22.80 -44.72
CA VAL A 874 -1.63 24.18 -44.21
C VAL A 874 -2.46 25.05 -45.17
N PRO A 875 -3.45 25.82 -44.67
CA PRO A 875 -4.14 26.84 -45.47
C PRO A 875 -3.21 28.01 -45.81
N GLU A 876 -3.22 28.49 -47.06
CA GLU A 876 -2.42 29.65 -47.49
C GLU A 876 -3.34 30.83 -47.84
N ILE A 877 -3.09 32.00 -47.24
CA ILE A 877 -3.76 33.27 -47.57
C ILE A 877 -2.80 34.07 -48.47
N VAL A 878 -3.17 34.23 -49.74
CA VAL A 878 -2.34 34.94 -50.73
C VAL A 878 -3.07 36.20 -51.19
N GLY A 879 -2.36 37.32 -51.10
CA GLY A 879 -2.73 38.61 -51.68
C GLY A 879 -2.45 38.69 -53.19
N THR A 880 -2.24 39.90 -53.67
CA THR A 880 -2.03 40.25 -55.07
C THR A 880 -0.96 41.35 -55.14
N ASP A 881 -0.46 41.70 -56.33
CA ASP A 881 0.48 42.83 -56.50
C ASP A 881 -0.20 44.22 -56.32
N SER A 882 -1.32 44.32 -55.60
CA SER A 882 -2.05 45.55 -55.29
C SER A 882 -2.39 45.59 -53.81
N ALA A 883 -2.46 46.79 -53.22
CA ALA A 883 -2.83 46.99 -51.82
C ALA A 883 -4.06 46.17 -51.40
N ASN A 884 -3.90 45.33 -50.38
CA ASN A 884 -4.84 44.36 -49.90
C ASN A 884 -5.14 44.55 -48.41
N PHE A 885 -6.29 44.01 -48.01
CA PHE A 885 -6.66 43.84 -46.62
C PHE A 885 -6.78 42.35 -46.36
N LEU A 886 -5.78 41.79 -45.68
CA LEU A 886 -5.67 40.36 -45.38
C LEU A 886 -5.97 40.14 -43.91
N ASN A 887 -6.72 39.09 -43.61
CA ASN A 887 -7.16 38.82 -42.25
C ASN A 887 -6.85 37.37 -41.91
N GLY A 888 -5.92 37.19 -40.98
CA GLY A 888 -5.63 35.91 -40.36
C GLY A 888 -6.81 35.37 -39.56
N THR A 889 -6.72 34.08 -39.30
CA THR A 889 -7.53 33.34 -38.34
C THR A 889 -6.86 33.40 -36.96
N ALA A 890 -7.32 32.58 -36.02
CA ALA A 890 -6.74 32.50 -34.68
C ALA A 890 -5.82 31.25 -34.52
N GLY A 891 -5.42 30.63 -35.63
CA GLY A 891 -4.50 29.50 -35.68
C GLY A 891 -3.47 29.71 -36.77
N ASP A 892 -2.43 28.88 -36.82
CA ASP A 892 -1.23 29.10 -37.64
C ASP A 892 -1.54 29.32 -39.14
N ASP A 893 -1.32 30.55 -39.61
CA ASP A 893 -1.54 30.99 -40.97
C ASP A 893 -0.23 31.25 -41.74
N VAL A 894 -0.32 31.08 -43.06
CA VAL A 894 0.70 31.58 -43.99
C VAL A 894 0.09 32.70 -44.80
N ILE A 895 0.52 33.93 -44.53
CA ILE A 895 0.05 35.14 -45.21
C ILE A 895 1.16 35.67 -46.12
N ARG A 896 0.86 35.78 -47.42
CA ARG A 896 1.74 36.40 -48.42
C ARG A 896 1.02 37.53 -49.11
N ALA A 897 1.37 38.76 -48.80
CA ALA A 897 0.67 39.93 -49.33
C ALA A 897 1.11 40.29 -50.77
N LEU A 898 2.34 39.91 -51.14
CA LEU A 898 2.97 40.07 -52.46
C LEU A 898 3.45 41.49 -52.76
N GLY A 899 2.61 42.42 -53.19
CA GLY A 899 3.08 43.77 -53.49
C GLY A 899 1.97 44.81 -53.45
N GLY A 900 2.34 46.08 -53.32
CA GLY A 900 1.41 47.13 -52.91
C GLY A 900 1.54 47.39 -51.40
N ASP A 901 0.86 48.42 -50.89
CA ASP A 901 0.90 48.77 -49.47
C ASP A 901 -0.23 48.04 -48.74
N ASP A 902 0.09 46.94 -48.08
CA ASP A 902 -0.86 45.98 -47.54
C ASP A 902 -1.17 46.19 -46.05
N SER A 903 -2.41 45.88 -45.66
CA SER A 903 -2.87 45.89 -44.28
C SER A 903 -3.27 44.49 -43.85
N ILE A 904 -2.51 43.93 -42.93
CA ILE A 904 -2.68 42.56 -42.43
C ILE A 904 -3.21 42.66 -41.00
N ILE A 905 -4.30 41.94 -40.71
CA ILE A 905 -4.78 41.73 -39.35
C ILE A 905 -4.40 40.34 -38.91
N ASP A 906 -3.68 40.29 -37.81
CA ASP A 906 -3.34 39.06 -37.13
C ASP A 906 -4.18 38.90 -35.85
N ARG A 907 -4.64 37.67 -35.58
CA ARG A 907 -5.56 37.34 -34.47
C ARG A 907 -5.03 36.19 -33.60
N GLY A 908 -3.74 35.87 -33.71
CA GLY A 908 -3.03 34.87 -32.93
C GLY A 908 -2.78 33.55 -33.68
N GLY A 909 -1.78 32.81 -33.23
CA GLY A 909 -1.20 31.67 -33.94
C GLY A 909 0.32 31.75 -33.89
N ASN A 910 1.03 30.83 -34.55
CA ASN A 910 2.43 31.06 -34.94
C ASN A 910 2.48 31.30 -36.44
N ASP A 911 2.45 32.57 -36.82
CA ASP A 911 2.16 32.98 -38.18
C ASP A 911 3.42 33.24 -39.00
N PHE A 912 3.34 32.95 -40.30
CA PHE A 912 4.33 33.43 -41.27
C PHE A 912 3.71 34.54 -42.11
N ILE A 913 4.19 35.76 -41.92
CA ILE A 913 3.67 36.95 -42.61
C ILE A 913 4.78 37.56 -43.47
N ASP A 914 4.57 37.54 -44.78
CA ASP A 914 5.39 38.23 -45.78
C ASP A 914 4.59 39.39 -46.37
N GLY A 915 4.95 40.62 -45.99
CA GLY A 915 4.32 41.83 -46.53
C GLY A 915 4.69 42.08 -48.00
N GLY A 916 5.79 41.50 -48.48
CA GLY A 916 6.20 41.62 -49.87
C GLY A 916 6.76 43.00 -50.23
N ALA A 917 6.38 43.55 -51.38
CA ALA A 917 6.93 44.79 -51.89
C ALA A 917 5.96 45.96 -51.71
N GLY A 918 6.20 46.83 -50.74
CA GLY A 918 5.40 48.02 -50.50
C GLY A 918 5.77 48.68 -49.18
N ASN A 919 4.86 49.49 -48.65
CA ASN A 919 4.89 49.94 -47.27
C ASN A 919 3.78 49.21 -46.50
N ASP A 920 4.14 48.07 -45.93
CA ASP A 920 3.20 47.11 -45.40
C ASP A 920 3.01 47.27 -43.90
N ARG A 921 1.82 46.87 -43.43
CA ARG A 921 1.45 46.99 -42.03
C ARG A 921 0.79 45.74 -41.51
N VAL A 922 1.31 45.22 -40.41
CA VAL A 922 0.63 44.25 -39.57
C VAL A 922 -0.05 44.94 -38.38
N THR A 923 -1.28 44.51 -38.08
CA THR A 923 -2.03 44.92 -36.90
C THR A 923 -2.32 43.69 -36.09
N TYR A 924 -1.73 43.63 -34.90
CA TYR A 924 -2.09 42.63 -33.91
C TYR A 924 -3.32 43.15 -33.17
N ASP A 925 -4.46 42.50 -33.40
CA ASP A 925 -5.76 42.90 -32.87
C ASP A 925 -6.20 41.95 -31.75
N TYR A 926 -5.89 42.31 -30.51
CA TYR A 926 -6.23 41.53 -29.32
C TYR A 926 -7.61 41.89 -28.73
N SER A 927 -8.45 42.65 -29.44
CA SER A 927 -9.72 43.16 -28.90
C SER A 927 -10.74 42.06 -28.57
N ALA A 928 -10.56 40.85 -29.09
CA ALA A 928 -11.39 39.68 -28.76
C ALA A 928 -10.90 38.90 -27.51
N ALA A 929 -9.69 39.18 -27.02
CA ALA A 929 -9.15 38.53 -25.83
C ALA A 929 -9.85 39.05 -24.57
N THR A 930 -10.07 38.15 -23.60
CA THR A 930 -10.82 38.43 -22.36
C THR A 930 -9.93 38.60 -21.12
N GLY A 931 -8.60 38.45 -21.28
CA GLY A 931 -7.60 38.56 -20.22
C GLY A 931 -6.37 39.36 -20.67
N PRO A 932 -5.43 39.66 -19.76
CA PRO A 932 -4.32 40.58 -20.03
C PRO A 932 -3.37 40.05 -21.11
N VAL A 933 -2.92 40.95 -21.97
CA VAL A 933 -2.01 40.67 -23.09
C VAL A 933 -0.66 41.33 -22.85
N THR A 934 0.42 40.60 -23.12
CA THR A 934 1.79 41.13 -23.07
C THR A 934 2.42 40.98 -24.44
N ALA A 935 2.55 42.09 -25.16
CA ALA A 935 3.14 42.14 -26.49
C ALA A 935 4.36 43.08 -26.49
N ASN A 936 5.50 42.62 -27.05
CA ASN A 936 6.74 43.38 -27.00
C ASN A 936 7.43 43.47 -28.38
N PHE A 937 7.28 44.63 -29.01
CA PHE A 937 7.88 44.96 -30.29
C PHE A 937 9.06 45.92 -30.17
N ALA A 938 9.68 46.07 -28.99
CA ALA A 938 10.78 47.01 -28.77
C ALA A 938 11.95 46.82 -29.74
N LEU A 939 12.22 45.58 -30.17
CA LEU A 939 13.28 45.23 -31.12
C LEU A 939 12.81 45.12 -32.57
N PHE A 940 11.55 45.49 -32.85
CA PHE A 940 11.03 45.47 -34.21
C PHE A 940 11.79 46.45 -35.10
N THR A 941 12.35 45.92 -36.18
CA THR A 941 13.02 46.67 -37.25
C THR A 941 12.62 46.03 -38.57
N PRO A 942 12.15 46.79 -39.57
CA PRO A 942 11.82 46.23 -40.89
C PRO A 942 12.97 45.41 -41.47
N SER A 943 12.68 44.17 -41.89
CA SER A 943 13.67 43.18 -42.32
C SER A 943 13.18 42.43 -43.55
N SER A 944 14.06 42.26 -44.54
CA SER A 944 13.81 41.41 -45.72
C SER A 944 14.20 39.94 -45.52
N VAL A 945 14.55 39.57 -44.29
CA VAL A 945 14.75 38.18 -43.85
C VAL A 945 13.70 37.87 -42.79
N PRO A 946 13.05 36.70 -42.82
CA PRO A 946 12.11 36.30 -41.78
C PRO A 946 12.73 36.39 -40.39
N THR A 947 12.09 37.20 -39.55
CA THR A 947 12.53 37.51 -38.19
C THR A 947 11.41 37.22 -37.22
N SER A 948 11.73 36.52 -36.13
CA SER A 948 10.76 36.10 -35.13
C SER A 948 10.44 37.23 -34.15
N TYR A 949 9.16 37.51 -33.92
CA TYR A 949 8.69 38.48 -32.93
C TYR A 949 7.67 37.82 -31.99
N ASN A 950 7.67 38.21 -30.72
CA ASN A 950 6.73 37.70 -29.73
C ASN A 950 5.56 38.67 -29.61
N ASP A 951 4.39 38.22 -30.05
CA ASP A 951 3.14 38.96 -30.06
C ASP A 951 2.28 38.68 -28.81
N GLY A 952 2.67 37.70 -27.98
CA GLY A 952 2.03 37.33 -26.72
C GLY A 952 0.85 36.37 -26.85
N LEU A 953 0.15 36.31 -27.98
CA LEU A 953 -1.11 35.58 -28.16
C LEU A 953 -1.00 34.54 -29.28
N GLY A 954 -0.23 33.48 -29.05
CA GLY A 954 -0.04 32.41 -30.04
C GLY A 954 1.40 31.93 -30.13
N GLY A 955 2.35 32.76 -29.70
CA GLY A 955 3.74 32.39 -29.51
C GLY A 955 4.68 33.37 -30.18
N THR A 956 5.28 32.96 -31.30
CA THR A 956 6.21 33.81 -32.05
C THR A 956 5.91 33.79 -33.54
N ASP A 957 5.76 34.96 -34.13
CA ASP A 957 5.49 35.12 -35.56
C ASP A 957 6.76 35.43 -36.33
N LEU A 958 6.83 34.92 -37.55
CA LEU A 958 7.89 35.24 -38.50
C LEU A 958 7.41 36.33 -39.44
N LEU A 959 7.89 37.56 -39.20
CA LEU A 959 7.64 38.70 -40.07
C LEU A 959 8.78 38.89 -41.05
N VAL A 960 8.44 39.14 -42.32
CA VAL A 960 9.38 39.57 -43.37
C VAL A 960 8.73 40.62 -44.26
N ASN A 961 9.51 41.62 -44.68
CA ASN A 961 9.07 42.76 -45.49
C ASN A 961 7.82 43.45 -44.92
N VAL A 962 7.85 43.76 -43.61
CA VAL A 962 6.79 44.53 -42.95
C VAL A 962 7.43 45.81 -42.41
N GLU A 963 6.88 46.96 -42.79
CA GLU A 963 7.43 48.27 -42.43
C GLU A 963 6.79 48.85 -41.17
N ASN A 964 5.54 48.47 -40.85
CA ASN A 964 4.77 49.05 -39.76
C ASN A 964 4.08 47.98 -38.89
N VAL A 965 4.10 48.20 -37.58
CA VAL A 965 3.34 47.38 -36.62
C VAL A 965 2.35 48.28 -35.89
N ARG A 966 1.13 47.77 -35.65
CA ARG A 966 0.15 48.39 -34.76
C ARG A 966 -0.38 47.40 -33.75
N LEU A 967 -0.67 47.91 -32.56
CA LEU A 967 -1.13 47.13 -31.43
C LEU A 967 -2.49 47.64 -30.98
N ARG A 968 -3.44 46.72 -30.78
CA ARG A 968 -4.71 46.98 -30.12
C ARG A 968 -4.88 45.97 -29.01
N GLY A 969 -4.92 46.45 -27.77
CA GLY A 969 -5.11 45.61 -26.59
C GLY A 969 -6.53 45.09 -26.43
N SER A 970 -6.70 44.37 -25.33
CA SER A 970 -7.84 43.56 -24.93
C SER A 970 -8.75 44.33 -23.94
N SER A 971 -9.61 43.60 -23.24
CA SER A 971 -10.35 44.11 -22.08
C SER A 971 -9.66 43.87 -20.73
N GLY A 972 -8.42 43.35 -20.74
CA GLY A 972 -7.60 43.08 -19.55
C GLY A 972 -6.55 44.16 -19.32
N ASN A 973 -5.78 44.03 -18.23
CA ASN A 973 -4.67 44.95 -17.93
C ASN A 973 -3.46 44.62 -18.79
N ASP A 974 -3.29 45.33 -19.89
CA ASP A 974 -2.33 44.97 -20.92
C ASP A 974 -0.95 45.59 -20.68
N SER A 975 0.08 44.95 -21.23
CA SER A 975 1.45 45.45 -21.27
C SER A 975 1.91 45.47 -22.72
N LEU A 976 1.78 46.63 -23.37
CA LEU A 976 2.05 46.80 -24.80
C LEU A 976 3.26 47.70 -25.01
N THR A 977 4.28 47.17 -25.69
CA THR A 977 5.51 47.91 -26.02
C THR A 977 5.66 48.03 -27.54
N GLY A 978 5.68 49.27 -28.03
CA GLY A 978 5.94 49.63 -29.42
C GLY A 978 7.42 49.53 -29.82
N SER A 979 7.71 49.88 -31.07
CA SER A 979 9.08 49.80 -31.61
C SER A 979 9.98 50.91 -31.07
N ALA A 980 11.23 50.57 -30.78
CA ALA A 980 12.25 51.56 -30.44
C ALA A 980 12.80 52.34 -31.66
N THR A 981 12.36 52.06 -32.89
CA THR A 981 12.96 52.64 -34.11
C THR A 981 11.98 53.29 -35.09
N ILE A 982 10.68 52.98 -34.99
CA ILE A 982 9.63 53.55 -35.84
C ILE A 982 8.44 53.97 -34.98
N GLY A 983 7.65 54.94 -35.46
CA GLY A 983 6.41 55.34 -34.79
C GLY A 983 5.38 54.21 -34.78
N THR A 984 4.83 53.93 -33.61
CA THR A 984 3.85 52.89 -33.34
C THR A 984 2.52 53.53 -32.94
N LEU A 985 1.42 53.00 -33.47
CA LEU A 985 0.08 53.35 -32.98
C LEU A 985 -0.40 52.24 -32.05
N ILE A 986 -0.60 52.62 -30.79
CA ILE A 986 -0.98 51.74 -29.68
C ILE A 986 -2.34 52.17 -29.15
N PHE A 987 -3.26 51.22 -29.04
CA PHE A 987 -4.51 51.37 -28.31
C PHE A 987 -4.50 50.39 -27.12
N GLY A 988 -4.57 50.89 -25.89
CA GLY A 988 -4.57 50.08 -24.67
C GLY A 988 -5.80 49.19 -24.57
N GLY A 989 -6.99 49.76 -24.76
CA GLY A 989 -8.23 49.00 -24.69
C GLY A 989 -9.02 49.41 -23.45
N SER A 990 -9.64 48.45 -22.76
CA SER A 990 -10.22 48.68 -21.44
C SER A 990 -9.38 47.92 -20.43
N GLY A 991 -9.07 48.51 -19.28
CA GLY A 991 -8.15 47.89 -18.31
C GLY A 991 -7.40 48.96 -17.52
N ALA A 992 -6.43 48.54 -16.72
CA ALA A 992 -5.36 49.41 -16.25
C ALA A 992 -4.08 49.02 -16.99
N ASP A 993 -3.76 49.75 -18.05
CA ASP A 993 -2.77 49.30 -19.02
C ASP A 993 -1.39 49.92 -18.77
N THR A 994 -0.35 49.21 -19.19
CA THR A 994 1.03 49.72 -19.25
C THR A 994 1.46 49.83 -20.71
N LEU A 995 1.51 51.05 -21.22
CA LEU A 995 1.77 51.33 -22.64
C LEU A 995 3.10 52.06 -22.78
N THR A 996 4.02 51.49 -23.58
CA THR A 996 5.32 52.10 -23.88
C THR A 996 5.47 52.31 -25.38
N GLY A 997 5.67 53.56 -25.82
CA GLY A 997 5.82 53.92 -27.23
C GLY A 997 7.17 53.50 -27.80
N GLY A 998 8.25 54.13 -27.33
CA GLY A 998 9.60 53.80 -27.77
C GLY A 998 10.45 55.06 -28.00
N SER A 999 11.14 55.13 -29.14
CA SER A 999 11.94 56.31 -29.54
C SER A 999 11.49 56.91 -30.88
N GLY A 1000 10.37 56.43 -31.44
CA GLY A 1000 9.76 56.95 -32.66
C GLY A 1000 8.61 57.91 -32.34
N ASP A 1001 8.08 58.61 -33.34
CA ASP A 1001 6.92 59.50 -33.14
C ASP A 1001 5.65 58.64 -32.97
N ASP A 1002 5.27 58.40 -31.71
CA ASP A 1002 4.23 57.44 -31.36
C ASP A 1002 2.85 58.10 -31.19
N PHE A 1003 1.80 57.32 -31.43
CA PHE A 1003 0.44 57.70 -31.04
C PHE A 1003 -0.11 56.67 -30.06
N ILE A 1004 -0.35 57.10 -28.82
CA ILE A 1004 -0.79 56.22 -27.74
C ILE A 1004 -2.12 56.69 -27.21
N TYR A 1005 -3.10 55.79 -27.28
CA TYR A 1005 -4.42 55.95 -26.68
C TYR A 1005 -4.52 54.95 -25.53
N GLY A 1006 -4.67 55.46 -24.30
CA GLY A 1006 -4.91 54.62 -23.12
C GLY A 1006 -6.22 53.86 -23.30
N ASP A 1007 -7.30 54.61 -23.43
CA ASP A 1007 -8.65 54.09 -23.60
C ASP A 1007 -9.35 54.66 -24.86
N PHE A 1008 -10.46 54.02 -25.25
CA PHE A 1008 -11.28 54.45 -26.38
C PHE A 1008 -12.46 55.37 -25.98
N SER A 1009 -12.73 55.61 -24.69
CA SER A 1009 -14.00 56.19 -24.23
C SER A 1009 -13.86 57.18 -23.06
N PHE A 1010 -13.98 58.47 -23.36
CA PHE A 1010 -14.11 59.59 -22.40
C PHE A 1010 -15.27 59.50 -21.38
N THR A 1011 -16.01 58.40 -21.36
CA THR A 1011 -17.09 58.14 -20.42
C THR A 1011 -16.92 56.77 -19.77
N TYR A 1012 -16.63 56.80 -18.46
CA TYR A 1012 -16.88 55.74 -17.46
C TYR A 1012 -15.70 54.84 -17.04
N VAL A 1013 -15.02 55.23 -15.96
CA VAL A 1013 -14.40 54.39 -14.90
C VAL A 1013 -13.65 53.10 -15.33
N ASP A 1014 -12.68 53.24 -16.24
CA ASP A 1014 -11.64 52.22 -16.44
C ASP A 1014 -10.43 52.49 -15.50
N GLY A 1015 -9.55 51.50 -15.32
CA GLY A 1015 -8.41 51.59 -14.40
C GLY A 1015 -7.37 52.62 -14.85
N PRO A 1016 -6.50 53.13 -13.95
CA PRO A 1016 -5.52 54.14 -14.35
C PRO A 1016 -4.40 53.55 -15.22
N ASP A 1017 -4.24 54.08 -16.43
CA ASP A 1017 -3.16 53.68 -17.34
C ASP A 1017 -1.81 54.30 -16.96
N VAL A 1018 -0.75 53.54 -17.23
CA VAL A 1018 0.65 53.95 -17.14
C VAL A 1018 1.20 54.09 -18.56
N ILE A 1019 1.22 55.33 -19.06
CA ILE A 1019 1.73 55.63 -20.40
C ILE A 1019 3.14 56.22 -20.32
N ASN A 1020 4.08 55.57 -20.99
CA ASN A 1020 5.41 56.09 -21.27
C ASN A 1020 5.62 56.20 -22.78
N ALA A 1021 5.35 57.38 -23.35
CA ALA A 1021 5.50 57.60 -24.78
C ALA A 1021 6.97 57.43 -25.24
N GLY A 1022 7.92 57.82 -24.38
CA GLY A 1022 9.35 57.65 -24.64
C GLY A 1022 9.97 58.91 -25.25
N GLU A 1023 10.87 58.73 -26.23
CA GLU A 1023 11.52 59.83 -26.96
C GLU A 1023 10.83 60.01 -28.32
N GLY A 1024 10.59 61.24 -28.78
CA GLY A 1024 9.87 61.48 -30.04
C GLY A 1024 8.90 62.65 -29.93
N ASP A 1025 8.30 63.04 -31.06
CA ASP A 1025 7.15 63.96 -31.08
C ASP A 1025 5.84 63.14 -30.95
N ASP A 1026 5.54 62.74 -29.71
CA ASP A 1026 4.45 61.80 -29.43
C ASP A 1026 3.07 62.45 -29.25
N GLY A 1027 2.04 61.77 -29.75
CA GLY A 1027 0.64 62.07 -29.48
C GLY A 1027 0.05 61.15 -28.43
N VAL A 1028 -0.26 61.65 -27.23
CA VAL A 1028 -0.91 60.87 -26.15
C VAL A 1028 -2.31 61.40 -25.86
N ALA A 1029 -3.30 60.50 -25.80
CA ALA A 1029 -4.66 60.81 -25.37
C ALA A 1029 -5.17 59.78 -24.34
N GLY A 1030 -5.72 60.25 -23.22
CA GLY A 1030 -6.29 59.41 -22.13
C GLY A 1030 -6.75 60.24 -20.91
N ASP A 1031 -7.42 59.57 -19.96
CA ASP A 1031 -7.95 60.18 -18.73
C ASP A 1031 -6.86 60.66 -17.74
N LEU A 1032 -7.10 61.78 -17.05
CA LEU A 1032 -6.12 62.47 -16.19
C LEU A 1032 -5.73 61.68 -14.92
N GLY A 1033 -4.72 60.81 -15.03
CA GLY A 1033 -3.94 60.21 -13.92
C GLY A 1033 -2.59 60.91 -13.70
N SER A 1034 -2.15 61.04 -12.45
CA SER A 1034 -1.12 62.01 -12.00
C SER A 1034 0.33 61.73 -12.46
N GLY A 1035 0.81 62.49 -13.45
CA GLY A 1035 2.23 62.63 -13.83
C GLY A 1035 2.49 63.95 -14.59
N PRO A 1036 3.72 64.51 -14.62
CA PRO A 1036 3.97 65.82 -15.21
C PRO A 1036 3.91 65.76 -16.75
N ILE A 1037 2.76 66.10 -17.33
CA ILE A 1037 2.60 66.26 -18.79
C ILE A 1037 3.42 67.48 -19.23
N LYS A 1038 4.52 67.24 -19.96
CA LYS A 1038 5.27 68.29 -20.68
C LYS A 1038 4.51 68.62 -21.96
N SER A 1039 3.89 69.80 -21.95
CA SER A 1039 3.23 70.48 -23.07
C SER A 1039 2.01 69.78 -23.69
N LEU A 1040 0.83 70.31 -23.37
CA LEU A 1040 -0.39 70.12 -24.17
C LEU A 1040 -0.36 71.14 -25.33
N ALA A 1041 -0.01 70.69 -26.54
CA ALA A 1041 -0.29 71.45 -27.76
C ALA A 1041 -1.66 71.03 -28.29
N LEU A 1042 -2.71 71.72 -27.83
CA LEU A 1042 -4.04 71.63 -28.42
C LEU A 1042 -4.01 72.27 -29.81
N ALA A 1043 -4.04 71.46 -30.86
CA ALA A 1043 -4.28 71.92 -32.23
C ALA A 1043 -5.40 71.12 -32.91
N ALA A 1044 -6.51 71.84 -33.09
CA ALA A 1044 -7.73 71.60 -33.84
C ALA A 1044 -7.72 70.61 -35.04
N MET A 1045 -8.78 69.79 -35.08
CA MET A 1045 -9.55 69.28 -36.23
C MET A 1045 -8.90 69.24 -37.63
N ALA A 1046 -8.87 68.04 -38.25
CA ALA A 1046 -9.57 67.72 -39.52
C ALA A 1046 -9.38 66.26 -39.90
#